data_AF-A0A6T9Y3R0-F1
#
_entry.id   AF-A0A6T9Y3R0-F1
#
_cell.length_a   1.000
_cell.length_b   1.000
_cell.length_c   1.000
_cell.angle_alpha   90.00
_cell.angle_beta   90.00
_cell.angle_gamma   90.00
#
_symmetry.space_group_name_H-M   'P 1'
#
loop_
_entity.id
_entity.type
_entity.pdbx_description
1 polymer ?
#
loop_
_entity_poly.entity_id
_entity_poly.type
_entity_poly.pdbx_seq_one_letter_code
_entity_poly.pdbx_strand_id
1 'polypeptide(L)'
;MKFLNNKTVLSVAIACALPASMVNAKTFDKTLADALAASPLELQQVIVTFEGKGPATTEQITALESLGITGGVSLRNVPIVGVLANKQQVEALYQRDDVVSVWNNDPLELENHESTQITGVQALQADRDIRINGMPVSGKGIGVVVNDSGVDGTHGDLAFPDHVVQNVLAQVNLNSYSGILPITYQENVSNTDILGGHGTHVAGTVGGNGAKSGGLHAGVAPGADIIGYGSGAGLFILDTIGGFDYALTHQFDYNIRVISNSFGNTGDVGTDFNPDDPTNVVTKALADNGIITVFSAGNSGPGESTITGNFKKAPWVITVAAGNKQGELADFSSRGVDGKGGQAVVDGEVFTWEDRPTVTAPGVDVISARASLSSLGGLSAADDAEMIEPQHLPFYTVSSGTSMAAPHVSGIVALMLEANPNLQWEDVKRILQETATPMAGMDEWEVGAGYVNAYAAVTAVLEGEEVFGDTVKKNREFNAFANVAEGDSFTLPTTYLPVGESPVEEFDVTPDVSMVVASASIETATAFVLEDPAGNTYGSGIGLPVLGSSVGTAAPGMPGTWKLYSRGIGSISGVSVDPLGVTNGVGIPGTNDVNIRLLVTSGYTGIDDAVGHPAKPFIEYVVANELMDAKESGFAPDAPLTRVELADTLALSANLRQTNDGNTVNYTDVSAENAAAVNSATATGAVLGDLEMNTQPVMQVDGDFFGSNMQVSKEEMAYSMVQALGLEDAANSFDSEKVIAIVLGEAVEVEDTDAIAPEYRGYVQQALAAGIMQVEVKVEQGPFDLQPTLKAFFKPQDGVSRGEAAFILTQYAEL
;
A
#
# COMPACT_ATOMS: atom_id res chain seq x y z
N MET A 1 -0.24 53.27 -27.58
CA MET A 1 -1.11 54.01 -26.63
C MET A 1 -1.41 53.05 -25.47
N LYS A 2 -1.35 53.55 -24.22
CA LYS A 2 -1.50 52.87 -22.89
C LYS A 2 -2.51 51.69 -22.92
N PHE A 3 -2.25 50.53 -22.29
CA PHE A 3 -2.08 50.31 -20.84
C PHE A 3 -1.10 49.16 -20.52
N LEU A 4 -0.24 49.37 -19.51
CA LEU A 4 0.46 48.31 -18.78
C LEU A 4 -0.50 47.65 -17.79
N ASN A 5 -0.46 46.32 -17.67
CA ASN A 5 -1.16 45.58 -16.62
C ASN A 5 -0.19 45.25 -15.47
N ASN A 6 -0.57 45.68 -14.26
CA ASN A 6 0.21 45.66 -13.02
C ASN A 6 0.18 44.29 -12.33
N LYS A 7 1.02 43.32 -12.71
CA LYS A 7 1.19 42.08 -11.90
C LYS A 7 2.61 41.71 -11.52
N THR A 8 3.63 42.42 -12.00
CA THR A 8 5.04 42.02 -11.79
C THR A 8 5.88 42.99 -10.96
N VAL A 9 5.28 44.01 -10.33
CA VAL A 9 6.04 45.05 -9.62
C VAL A 9 6.01 44.88 -8.08
N LEU A 10 5.12 44.06 -7.52
CA LEU A 10 4.99 43.97 -6.06
C LEU A 10 6.01 43.01 -5.41
N SER A 11 6.39 41.93 -6.10
CA SER A 11 7.34 40.92 -5.60
C SER A 11 8.81 41.39 -5.61
N VAL A 12 9.15 42.43 -6.39
CA VAL A 12 10.52 42.98 -6.44
C VAL A 12 10.68 44.20 -5.53
N ALA A 13 9.60 44.92 -5.18
CA ALA A 13 9.68 46.16 -4.41
C ALA A 13 10.00 45.96 -2.91
N ILE A 14 9.78 44.76 -2.36
CA ILE A 14 10.08 44.46 -0.94
C ILE A 14 11.53 43.95 -0.77
N ALA A 15 12.18 43.47 -1.84
CA ALA A 15 13.50 42.87 -1.77
C ALA A 15 14.69 43.86 -1.85
N CYS A 16 14.48 45.15 -2.14
CA CYS A 16 15.56 46.08 -2.51
C CYS A 16 15.75 47.32 -1.64
N ALA A 17 15.24 47.36 -0.41
CA ALA A 17 15.62 48.42 0.51
C ALA A 17 15.59 47.97 1.96
N LEU A 18 16.71 47.44 2.47
CA LEU A 18 17.15 47.55 3.88
C LEU A 18 18.65 47.15 3.97
N PRO A 19 19.46 47.83 4.80
CA PRO A 19 20.92 47.67 4.85
C PRO A 19 21.34 46.36 5.51
N ALA A 20 22.45 45.80 5.04
CA ALA A 20 23.06 44.59 5.56
C ALA A 20 23.57 44.78 7.00
N SER A 21 22.85 44.21 7.95
CA SER A 21 23.36 43.83 9.27
C SER A 21 22.54 42.66 9.79
N MET A 22 23.18 41.48 9.89
CA MET A 22 22.69 40.21 10.48
C MET A 22 21.20 40.14 10.87
N VAL A 23 20.35 39.57 10.02
CA VAL A 23 18.97 39.17 10.36
C VAL A 23 18.69 37.81 9.71
N ASN A 24 18.11 36.86 10.47
CA ASN A 24 17.58 35.60 9.93
C ASN A 24 16.57 35.92 8.80
N ALA A 25 16.61 35.18 7.70
CA ALA A 25 15.61 35.32 6.65
C ALA A 25 14.23 34.89 7.18
N LYS A 26 13.28 35.83 7.26
CA LYS A 26 11.89 35.53 7.64
C LYS A 26 11.22 34.74 6.51
N THR A 27 10.52 33.66 6.84
CA THR A 27 9.80 32.84 5.85
C THR A 27 8.33 33.20 5.79
N PHE A 28 7.75 33.21 4.59
CA PHE A 28 6.34 33.54 4.36
C PHE A 28 5.73 32.49 3.44
N ASP A 29 4.55 32.00 3.82
CA ASP A 29 3.86 30.96 3.07
C ASP A 29 3.29 31.46 1.73
N LYS A 30 3.46 30.64 0.69
CA LYS A 30 3.03 30.97 -0.67
C LYS A 30 1.50 30.89 -0.79
N THR A 31 0.88 29.91 -0.16
CA THR A 31 -0.58 29.71 -0.18
C THR A 31 -1.29 30.88 0.47
N LEU A 32 -0.78 31.37 1.60
CA LEU A 32 -1.25 32.58 2.28
C LEU A 32 -1.07 33.82 1.39
N ALA A 33 0.06 33.95 0.68
CA ALA A 33 0.29 35.07 -0.23
C ALA A 33 -0.75 35.14 -1.35
N ASP A 34 -1.08 33.97 -1.92
CA ASP A 34 -2.07 33.83 -2.99
C ASP A 34 -3.50 34.09 -2.47
N ALA A 35 -3.86 33.55 -1.30
CA ALA A 35 -5.15 33.79 -0.64
C ALA A 35 -5.37 35.28 -0.30
N LEU A 36 -4.35 35.96 0.24
CA LEU A 36 -4.40 37.40 0.53
C LEU A 36 -4.43 38.26 -0.73
N ALA A 37 -3.88 37.79 -1.84
CA ALA A 37 -3.97 38.47 -3.12
C ALA A 37 -5.38 38.35 -3.74
N ALA A 38 -6.03 37.20 -3.58
CA ALA A 38 -7.39 36.94 -4.06
C ALA A 38 -8.45 37.70 -3.24
N SER A 39 -8.36 37.66 -1.90
CA SER A 39 -9.38 38.21 -0.99
C SER A 39 -8.76 39.09 0.11
N PRO A 40 -8.30 40.33 -0.21
CA PRO A 40 -7.47 41.13 0.70
C PRO A 40 -8.18 41.66 1.96
N LEU A 41 -9.53 41.69 1.96
CA LEU A 41 -10.34 42.16 3.09
C LEU A 41 -10.87 41.01 3.96
N GLU A 42 -10.76 39.78 3.47
CA GLU A 42 -11.24 38.59 4.18
C GLU A 42 -10.22 38.18 5.24
N LEU A 43 -10.72 37.66 6.37
CA LEU A 43 -9.87 37.15 7.43
C LEU A 43 -9.39 35.74 7.04
N GLN A 44 -8.08 35.56 6.96
CA GLN A 44 -7.44 34.27 6.73
C GLN A 44 -7.00 33.66 8.07
N GLN A 45 -6.91 32.33 8.14
CA GLN A 45 -6.34 31.63 9.29
C GLN A 45 -4.82 31.63 9.18
N VAL A 46 -4.15 32.27 10.12
CA VAL A 46 -2.72 32.59 10.03
C VAL A 46 -1.99 32.06 11.25
N ILE A 47 -0.93 31.30 11.01
CA ILE A 47 0.00 30.85 12.04
C ILE A 47 1.18 31.82 12.08
N VAL A 48 1.40 32.47 13.22
CA VAL A 48 2.51 33.40 13.44
C VAL A 48 3.50 32.75 14.40
N THR A 49 4.76 32.61 13.96
CA THR A 49 5.86 32.14 14.81
C THR A 49 6.76 33.31 15.18
N PHE A 50 7.00 33.50 16.47
CA PHE A 50 7.87 34.53 17.01
C PHE A 50 9.25 34.00 17.42
N GLU A 51 10.23 34.88 17.57
CA GLU A 51 11.53 34.55 18.14
C GLU A 51 11.41 34.20 19.63
N GLY A 52 11.99 33.07 20.05
CA GLY A 52 11.99 32.63 21.46
C GLY A 52 12.08 31.11 21.62
N LYS A 53 12.21 30.63 22.86
CA LYS A 53 12.23 29.19 23.22
C LYS A 53 11.14 28.81 24.24
N GLY A 54 10.01 29.51 24.22
CA GLY A 54 8.88 29.34 25.16
C GLY A 54 7.58 29.89 24.56
N PRO A 55 6.46 29.96 25.31
CA PRO A 55 5.21 30.53 24.79
C PRO A 55 5.39 31.97 24.29
N ALA A 56 4.49 32.42 23.42
CA ALA A 56 4.46 33.81 22.98
C ALA A 56 4.39 34.75 24.19
N THR A 57 5.26 35.77 24.21
CA THR A 57 5.38 36.67 25.35
C THR A 57 4.20 37.64 25.42
N THR A 58 3.98 38.23 26.60
CA THR A 58 2.92 39.24 26.78
C THR A 58 3.09 40.42 25.80
N GLU A 59 4.33 40.79 25.50
CA GLU A 59 4.67 41.84 24.53
C GLU A 59 4.29 41.44 23.09
N GLN A 60 4.53 40.18 22.71
CA GLN A 60 4.14 39.63 21.40
C GLN A 60 2.61 39.57 21.26
N ILE A 61 1.89 39.17 22.31
CA ILE A 61 0.42 39.14 22.31
C ILE A 61 -0.16 40.57 22.25
N THR A 62 0.35 41.50 23.05
CA THR A 62 -0.11 42.90 23.05
C THR A 62 0.11 43.56 21.68
N ALA A 63 1.17 43.15 20.97
CA ALA A 63 1.43 43.62 19.63
C ALA A 63 0.39 43.15 18.61
N LEU A 64 -0.07 41.89 18.68
CA LEU A 64 -1.17 41.40 17.85
C LEU A 64 -2.43 42.24 18.07
N GLU A 65 -2.78 42.50 19.34
CA GLU A 65 -3.94 43.33 19.71
C GLU A 65 -3.84 44.76 19.15
N SER A 66 -2.65 45.35 19.15
CA SER A 66 -2.40 46.70 18.60
C SER A 66 -2.61 46.80 17.08
N LEU A 67 -2.53 45.66 16.37
CA LEU A 67 -2.84 45.53 14.94
C LEU A 67 -4.33 45.23 14.69
N GLY A 68 -5.15 45.25 15.74
CA GLY A 68 -6.58 44.91 15.67
C GLY A 68 -6.85 43.42 15.58
N ILE A 69 -5.86 42.56 15.87
CA ILE A 69 -6.01 41.11 15.95
C ILE A 69 -6.34 40.79 17.40
N THR A 70 -7.63 40.84 17.74
CA THR A 70 -8.12 40.70 19.12
C THR A 70 -8.56 39.27 19.48
N GLY A 71 -8.34 38.30 18.58
CA GLY A 71 -8.73 36.90 18.76
C GLY A 71 -7.70 35.95 18.15
N GLY A 72 -7.45 34.84 18.82
CA GLY A 72 -6.47 33.83 18.42
C GLY A 72 -6.18 32.82 19.53
N VAL A 73 -5.37 31.81 19.22
CA VAL A 73 -4.93 30.74 20.12
C VAL A 73 -3.41 30.79 20.23
N SER A 74 -2.90 31.02 21.44
CA SER A 74 -1.45 30.91 21.72
C SER A 74 -1.13 29.51 22.24
N LEU A 75 -0.05 28.92 21.71
CA LEU A 75 0.49 27.67 22.24
C LEU A 75 1.21 27.91 23.57
N ARG A 76 1.20 26.90 24.46
CA ARG A 76 1.61 27.06 25.86
C ARG A 76 3.11 26.90 26.11
N ASN A 77 3.84 26.31 25.17
CA ASN A 77 5.25 25.96 25.34
C ASN A 77 6.15 26.44 24.19
N VAL A 78 5.57 26.95 23.11
CA VAL A 78 6.29 27.39 21.90
C VAL A 78 5.79 28.76 21.45
N PRO A 79 6.61 29.58 20.79
CA PRO A 79 6.29 30.99 20.52
C PRO A 79 5.39 31.13 19.28
N ILE A 80 4.29 30.38 19.25
CA ILE A 80 3.39 30.26 18.10
C ILE A 80 1.99 30.70 18.51
N VAL A 81 1.37 31.51 17.66
CA VAL A 81 -0.01 31.99 17.81
C VAL A 81 -0.77 31.80 16.51
N GLY A 82 -1.90 31.11 16.57
CA GLY A 82 -2.88 31.05 15.47
C GLY A 82 -3.88 32.20 15.59
N VAL A 83 -4.09 32.97 14.52
CA VAL A 83 -4.95 34.15 14.49
C VAL A 83 -5.80 34.21 13.23
N LEU A 84 -6.85 35.03 13.25
CA LEU A 84 -7.57 35.46 12.05
C LEU A 84 -7.09 36.85 11.66
N ALA A 85 -6.55 37.00 10.45
CA ALA A 85 -5.98 38.28 9.99
C ALA A 85 -6.25 38.52 8.50
N ASN A 86 -6.57 39.76 8.14
CA ASN A 86 -6.66 40.18 6.74
C ASN A 86 -5.29 40.61 6.20
N LYS A 87 -5.22 40.95 4.91
CA LYS A 87 -3.96 41.30 4.24
C LYS A 87 -3.18 42.42 4.94
N GLN A 88 -3.86 43.50 5.34
CA GLN A 88 -3.20 44.63 5.99
C GLN A 88 -2.59 44.22 7.32
N GLN A 89 -3.27 43.35 8.07
CA GLN A 89 -2.80 42.86 9.36
C GLN A 89 -1.64 41.88 9.20
N VAL A 90 -1.71 40.96 8.23
CA VAL A 90 -0.63 40.00 7.93
C VAL A 90 0.64 40.72 7.44
N GLU A 91 0.50 41.71 6.55
CA GLU A 91 1.62 42.53 6.10
C GLU A 91 2.27 43.28 7.27
N ALA A 92 1.47 43.85 8.18
CA ALA A 92 1.99 44.53 9.37
C ALA A 92 2.67 43.59 10.37
N LEU A 93 2.19 42.35 10.49
CA LEU A 93 2.81 41.30 11.32
C LEU A 93 4.19 40.91 10.79
N TYR A 94 4.29 40.66 9.48
CA TYR A 94 5.55 40.24 8.86
C TYR A 94 6.67 41.29 8.95
N GLN A 95 6.31 42.57 9.06
CA GLN A 95 7.27 43.67 9.27
C GLN A 95 7.87 43.72 10.68
N ARG A 96 7.33 42.98 11.66
CA ARG A 96 7.86 43.01 13.04
C ARG A 96 9.15 42.22 13.17
N ASP A 97 10.17 42.80 13.79
CA ASP A 97 11.50 42.18 13.92
C ASP A 97 11.52 40.88 14.75
N ASP A 98 10.51 40.66 15.60
CA ASP A 98 10.37 39.48 16.46
C ASP A 98 9.55 38.34 15.83
N VAL A 99 9.10 38.48 14.58
CA VAL A 99 8.39 37.44 13.82
C VAL A 99 9.39 36.67 12.95
N VAL A 100 9.40 35.34 13.12
CA VAL A 100 10.25 34.39 12.38
C VAL A 100 9.54 33.94 11.10
N SER A 101 8.26 33.59 11.19
CA SER A 101 7.49 33.12 10.05
C SER A 101 6.00 33.43 10.17
N VAL A 102 5.33 33.50 9.01
CA VAL A 102 3.89 33.66 8.90
C VAL A 102 3.37 32.68 7.84
N TRP A 103 2.48 31.78 8.25
CA TRP A 103 1.99 30.66 7.44
C TRP A 103 0.46 30.60 7.38
N ASN A 104 -0.11 30.05 6.32
CA ASN A 104 -1.51 29.67 6.30
C ASN A 104 -1.75 28.53 7.30
N ASN A 105 -2.94 28.48 7.90
CA ASN A 105 -3.40 27.28 8.62
C ASN A 105 -4.05 26.34 7.60
N ASP A 106 -3.22 25.67 6.80
CA ASP A 106 -3.72 24.70 5.81
C ASP A 106 -4.45 23.54 6.52
N PRO A 107 -5.57 23.05 5.97
CA PRO A 107 -6.14 21.80 6.43
C PRO A 107 -5.10 20.69 6.23
N LEU A 108 -4.91 19.88 7.27
CA LEU A 108 -4.16 18.62 7.16
C LEU A 108 -5.15 17.53 6.73
N GLU A 109 -4.79 16.74 5.73
CA GLU A 109 -5.55 15.52 5.39
C GLU A 109 -5.22 14.42 6.42
N LEU A 110 -6.25 13.65 6.80
CA LEU A 110 -6.27 12.79 7.98
C LEU A 110 -6.13 11.32 7.60
N GLU A 111 -5.08 10.65 8.08
CA GLU A 111 -4.56 9.41 7.49
C GLU A 111 -4.71 8.12 8.33
N ASN A 112 -5.84 7.86 9.00
CA ASN A 112 -6.11 6.52 9.61
C ASN A 112 -7.50 5.92 9.33
N HIS A 113 -8.43 6.73 8.86
CA HIS A 113 -9.71 6.24 8.38
C HIS A 113 -9.52 5.27 7.18
N GLU A 114 -8.36 5.37 6.52
CA GLU A 114 -8.07 4.86 5.20
C GLU A 114 -7.79 3.35 5.15
N SER A 115 -7.19 2.74 6.18
CA SER A 115 -6.90 1.28 6.18
C SER A 115 -8.18 0.42 6.27
N THR A 116 -9.18 0.88 7.04
CA THR A 116 -10.50 0.23 7.08
C THR A 116 -11.41 0.67 5.92
N GLN A 117 -11.15 1.82 5.29
CA GLN A 117 -11.80 2.22 4.04
C GLN A 117 -11.34 1.40 2.84
N ILE A 118 -10.02 1.29 2.61
CA ILE A 118 -9.47 0.64 1.41
C ILE A 118 -9.94 -0.81 1.29
N THR A 119 -10.04 -1.50 2.43
CA THR A 119 -10.51 -2.88 2.55
C THR A 119 -12.05 -3.01 2.53
N GLY A 120 -12.80 -1.91 2.52
CA GLY A 120 -14.26 -1.90 2.48
C GLY A 120 -14.96 -2.20 3.81
N VAL A 121 -14.24 -2.29 4.92
CA VAL A 121 -14.81 -2.56 6.26
C VAL A 121 -15.80 -1.46 6.66
N GLN A 122 -15.46 -0.20 6.42
CA GLN A 122 -16.35 0.90 6.77
C GLN A 122 -17.61 0.94 5.91
N ALA A 123 -17.46 0.71 4.60
CA ALA A 123 -18.58 0.61 3.68
C ALA A 123 -19.52 -0.54 4.09
N LEU A 124 -18.96 -1.70 4.45
CA LEU A 124 -19.70 -2.86 4.97
C LEU A 124 -20.47 -2.50 6.25
N GLN A 125 -19.81 -1.82 7.20
CA GLN A 125 -20.43 -1.39 8.45
C GLN A 125 -21.48 -0.30 8.24
N ALA A 126 -21.39 0.50 7.17
CA ALA A 126 -22.38 1.52 6.81
C ALA A 126 -23.59 0.92 6.09
N ASP A 127 -23.43 -0.15 5.30
CA ASP A 127 -24.49 -0.74 4.49
C ASP A 127 -25.65 -1.28 5.33
N ARG A 128 -26.85 -0.73 5.13
CA ARG A 128 -28.05 -1.08 5.91
C ARG A 128 -28.66 -2.41 5.52
N ASP A 129 -28.32 -2.93 4.34
CA ASP A 129 -28.81 -4.20 3.84
C ASP A 129 -27.94 -5.36 4.35
N ILE A 130 -26.66 -5.09 4.67
CA ILE A 130 -25.76 -6.05 5.32
C ILE A 130 -25.77 -5.87 6.84
N ARG A 131 -26.67 -6.61 7.51
CA ARG A 131 -26.90 -6.55 8.96
C ARG A 131 -27.21 -7.92 9.56
N ILE A 132 -26.59 -8.24 10.69
CA ILE A 132 -26.90 -9.42 11.49
C ILE A 132 -27.82 -9.00 12.63
N ASN A 133 -29.06 -9.50 12.63
CA ASN A 133 -30.11 -9.11 13.58
C ASN A 133 -30.36 -7.58 13.65
N GLY A 134 -30.19 -6.88 12.51
CA GLY A 134 -30.36 -5.44 12.41
C GLY A 134 -29.18 -4.60 12.92
N MET A 135 -28.07 -5.24 13.30
CA MET A 135 -26.83 -4.59 13.73
C MET A 135 -25.74 -4.72 12.64
N PRO A 136 -24.81 -3.75 12.53
CA PRO A 136 -23.63 -3.89 11.69
C PRO A 136 -22.80 -5.12 12.07
N VAL A 137 -22.22 -5.78 11.07
CA VAL A 137 -21.23 -6.85 11.27
C VAL A 137 -19.99 -6.21 11.90
N SER A 138 -19.55 -6.73 13.03
CA SER A 138 -18.47 -6.15 13.85
C SER A 138 -17.51 -7.19 14.43
N GLY A 139 -17.70 -8.48 14.11
CA GLY A 139 -16.97 -9.61 14.68
C GLY A 139 -17.57 -10.09 16.00
N LYS A 140 -18.82 -9.71 16.28
CA LYS A 140 -19.42 -9.85 17.61
C LYS A 140 -19.45 -11.30 18.10
N GLY A 141 -18.87 -11.51 19.27
CA GLY A 141 -18.87 -12.82 19.95
C GLY A 141 -17.89 -13.82 19.34
N ILE A 142 -16.98 -13.37 18.47
CA ILE A 142 -15.86 -14.17 17.97
C ILE A 142 -14.62 -13.84 18.80
N GLY A 143 -14.02 -14.86 19.42
CA GLY A 143 -12.77 -14.74 20.15
C GLY A 143 -11.57 -14.71 19.21
N VAL A 144 -10.73 -13.68 19.34
CA VAL A 144 -9.48 -13.53 18.57
C VAL A 144 -8.29 -13.47 19.52
N VAL A 145 -7.40 -14.47 19.42
CA VAL A 145 -6.15 -14.48 20.17
C VAL A 145 -5.10 -13.63 19.45
N VAL A 146 -4.51 -12.68 20.16
CA VAL A 146 -3.35 -11.91 19.72
C VAL A 146 -2.11 -12.52 20.39
N ASN A 147 -1.40 -13.36 19.63
CA ASN A 147 -0.17 -14.03 20.09
C ASN A 147 1.04 -13.16 19.74
N ASP A 148 1.50 -12.36 20.70
CA ASP A 148 2.46 -11.28 20.45
C ASP A 148 3.26 -10.90 21.71
N SER A 149 3.82 -9.70 21.81
CA SER A 149 4.55 -9.18 22.97
C SER A 149 3.68 -9.03 24.22
N GLY A 150 2.36 -9.04 24.04
CA GLY A 150 1.33 -8.82 25.07
C GLY A 150 0.32 -7.77 24.60
N VAL A 151 -0.67 -7.48 25.42
CA VAL A 151 -1.66 -6.42 25.20
C VAL A 151 -1.75 -5.52 26.43
N ASP A 152 -1.71 -4.21 26.20
CA ASP A 152 -2.04 -3.22 27.23
C ASP A 152 -3.56 -3.08 27.37
N GLY A 153 -4.16 -3.95 28.17
CA GLY A 153 -5.59 -3.91 28.50
C GLY A 153 -6.01 -2.71 29.37
N THR A 154 -5.11 -1.78 29.70
CA THR A 154 -5.48 -0.51 30.32
C THR A 154 -5.80 0.57 29.29
N HIS A 155 -5.49 0.32 28.01
CA HIS A 155 -5.87 1.20 26.91
C HIS A 155 -7.40 1.25 26.78
N GLY A 156 -7.97 2.44 26.55
CA GLY A 156 -9.42 2.62 26.55
C GLY A 156 -10.16 1.84 25.46
N ASP A 157 -9.51 1.62 24.32
CA ASP A 157 -10.07 0.88 23.19
C ASP A 157 -9.95 -0.63 23.34
N LEU A 158 -9.12 -1.08 24.29
CA LEU A 158 -8.79 -2.48 24.56
C LEU A 158 -9.04 -2.81 26.04
N ALA A 159 -9.98 -2.10 26.68
CA ALA A 159 -10.14 -2.15 28.12
C ALA A 159 -10.40 -3.59 28.61
N PHE A 160 -9.54 -4.11 29.48
CA PHE A 160 -9.73 -5.38 30.17
C PHE A 160 -10.59 -5.17 31.44
N PRO A 161 -11.61 -6.00 31.72
CA PRO A 161 -11.99 -7.24 31.03
C PRO A 161 -13.12 -7.07 29.99
N ASP A 162 -13.51 -5.84 29.64
CA ASP A 162 -14.73 -5.58 28.89
C ASP A 162 -14.60 -5.81 27.39
N HIS A 163 -13.41 -5.60 26.84
CA HIS A 163 -13.10 -5.70 25.39
C HIS A 163 -11.97 -6.69 25.12
N VAL A 164 -10.86 -6.53 25.84
CA VAL A 164 -9.95 -7.65 26.06
C VAL A 164 -10.58 -8.51 27.13
N VAL A 165 -11.11 -9.68 26.79
CA VAL A 165 -11.86 -10.54 27.73
C VAL A 165 -10.95 -11.44 28.55
N GLN A 166 -9.73 -11.68 28.05
CA GLN A 166 -8.67 -12.38 28.75
C GLN A 166 -7.31 -11.84 28.33
N ASN A 167 -6.39 -11.69 29.29
CA ASN A 167 -5.05 -11.20 29.03
C ASN A 167 -4.01 -12.01 29.83
N VAL A 168 -3.16 -12.69 29.10
CA VAL A 168 -2.28 -13.76 29.59
C VAL A 168 -0.83 -13.34 29.43
N LEU A 169 -0.08 -13.40 30.52
CA LEU A 169 1.37 -13.29 30.49
C LEU A 169 1.96 -14.70 30.55
N ALA A 170 2.62 -15.14 29.49
CA ALA A 170 3.19 -16.46 29.39
C ALA A 170 4.68 -16.37 29.06
N GLN A 171 5.52 -16.72 30.03
CA GLN A 171 6.96 -16.88 29.84
C GLN A 171 7.29 -18.35 30.04
N VAL A 172 7.76 -19.04 29.00
CA VAL A 172 8.10 -20.45 29.12
C VAL A 172 9.50 -20.59 29.73
N ASN A 173 9.59 -21.14 30.95
CA ASN A 173 10.86 -21.46 31.58
C ASN A 173 11.13 -22.96 31.53
N LEU A 174 12.07 -23.38 30.68
CA LEU A 174 12.51 -24.77 30.55
C LEU A 174 13.29 -25.29 31.78
N ASN A 175 13.75 -24.42 32.68
CA ASN A 175 14.54 -24.79 33.86
C ASN A 175 13.64 -25.11 35.07
N SER A 176 12.86 -26.19 34.97
CA SER A 176 12.06 -26.71 36.09
C SER A 176 12.94 -27.38 37.17
N TYR A 177 12.65 -27.10 38.44
CA TYR A 177 13.34 -27.71 39.59
C TYR A 177 12.99 -29.19 39.81
N SER A 178 11.87 -29.70 39.24
CA SER A 178 11.54 -31.14 39.24
C SER A 178 10.47 -31.51 38.21
N GLY A 179 10.76 -32.50 37.36
CA GLY A 179 9.79 -33.13 36.43
C GLY A 179 9.49 -32.35 35.15
N ILE A 180 8.82 -33.01 34.21
CA ILE A 180 8.15 -32.39 33.04
C ILE A 180 6.79 -31.91 33.55
N LEU A 181 6.57 -30.60 33.56
CA LEU A 181 5.34 -29.96 34.04
C LEU A 181 4.57 -29.34 32.87
N PRO A 182 3.23 -29.22 32.96
CA PRO A 182 2.46 -28.42 32.01
C PRO A 182 2.93 -26.96 32.00
N ILE A 183 2.69 -26.26 30.88
CA ILE A 183 2.92 -24.81 30.81
C ILE A 183 2.14 -24.11 31.93
N THR A 184 2.73 -23.09 32.52
CA THR A 184 2.08 -22.24 33.54
C THR A 184 2.13 -20.81 33.06
N TYR A 185 0.98 -20.16 33.01
CA TYR A 185 0.81 -18.78 32.61
C TYR A 185 0.13 -17.99 33.73
N GLN A 186 0.24 -16.65 33.66
CA GLN A 186 -0.50 -15.76 34.55
C GLN A 186 -1.63 -15.11 33.77
N GLU A 187 -2.87 -15.40 34.15
CA GLU A 187 -4.08 -14.85 33.53
C GLU A 187 -4.58 -13.61 34.28
N ASN A 188 -5.52 -12.91 33.63
CA ASN A 188 -6.19 -11.73 34.16
C ASN A 188 -5.21 -10.60 34.53
N VAL A 189 -4.14 -10.48 33.74
CA VAL A 189 -3.13 -9.44 33.92
C VAL A 189 -3.56 -8.21 33.12
N SER A 190 -3.82 -7.09 33.80
CA SER A 190 -4.36 -5.90 33.13
C SER A 190 -3.48 -5.36 31.99
N ASN A 191 -2.16 -5.50 32.09
CA ASN A 191 -1.22 -5.13 31.04
C ASN A 191 -0.10 -6.19 30.96
N THR A 192 -0.04 -6.87 29.82
CA THR A 192 0.99 -7.88 29.52
C THR A 192 2.05 -7.35 28.54
N ASP A 193 1.77 -6.23 27.87
CA ASP A 193 2.68 -5.56 26.93
C ASP A 193 3.61 -4.57 27.64
N ILE A 194 4.49 -5.12 28.47
CA ILE A 194 5.27 -4.34 29.43
C ILE A 194 6.55 -3.68 28.85
N LEU A 195 6.94 -4.01 27.61
CA LEU A 195 8.20 -3.57 27.01
C LEU A 195 8.12 -3.19 25.52
N GLY A 196 7.16 -3.73 24.76
CA GLY A 196 7.15 -3.68 23.30
C GLY A 196 6.18 -2.68 22.69
N GLY A 197 4.91 -2.71 23.09
CA GLY A 197 3.85 -1.92 22.44
C GLY A 197 3.33 -2.50 21.11
N HIS A 198 4.06 -3.47 20.53
CA HIS A 198 3.70 -4.09 19.25
C HIS A 198 2.39 -4.88 19.35
N GLY A 199 2.26 -5.76 20.33
CA GLY A 199 1.03 -6.54 20.50
C GLY A 199 -0.20 -5.70 20.84
N THR A 200 -0.03 -4.56 21.52
CA THR A 200 -1.11 -3.59 21.73
C THR A 200 -1.57 -2.94 20.41
N HIS A 201 -0.64 -2.57 19.53
CA HIS A 201 -0.95 -2.05 18.20
C HIS A 201 -1.67 -3.12 17.36
N VAL A 202 -1.16 -4.35 17.34
CA VAL A 202 -1.77 -5.51 16.68
C VAL A 202 -3.20 -5.74 17.18
N ALA A 203 -3.42 -5.77 18.50
CA ALA A 203 -4.74 -5.95 19.09
C ALA A 203 -5.73 -4.82 18.74
N GLY A 204 -5.23 -3.58 18.73
CA GLY A 204 -6.01 -2.42 18.29
C GLY A 204 -6.44 -2.56 16.83
N THR A 205 -5.56 -3.07 15.96
CA THR A 205 -5.85 -3.24 14.52
C THR A 205 -6.86 -4.36 14.28
N VAL A 206 -6.77 -5.47 15.02
CA VAL A 206 -7.77 -6.55 14.96
C VAL A 206 -9.16 -6.01 15.28
N GLY A 207 -9.30 -5.30 16.41
CA GLY A 207 -10.64 -4.99 16.89
C GLY A 207 -10.72 -3.98 18.02
N GLY A 208 -9.78 -3.05 18.17
CA GLY A 208 -9.94 -1.95 19.12
C GLY A 208 -11.25 -1.20 18.87
N ASN A 209 -12.02 -0.89 19.91
CA ASN A 209 -13.37 -0.34 19.72
C ASN A 209 -13.41 1.17 19.33
N GLY A 210 -12.26 1.84 19.24
CA GLY A 210 -12.15 3.24 18.83
C GLY A 210 -12.65 4.27 19.85
N ALA A 211 -12.95 3.89 21.10
CA ALA A 211 -13.52 4.79 22.11
C ALA A 211 -12.69 6.06 22.38
N LYS A 212 -11.38 6.03 22.16
CA LYS A 212 -10.45 7.17 22.33
C LYS A 212 -10.35 8.10 21.13
N SER A 213 -11.03 7.77 20.03
CA SER A 213 -11.09 8.58 18.81
C SER A 213 -12.53 8.76 18.29
N GLY A 214 -13.54 8.38 19.07
CA GLY A 214 -14.94 8.43 18.65
C GLY A 214 -15.27 7.45 17.51
N GLY A 215 -14.47 6.39 17.34
CA GLY A 215 -14.59 5.39 16.29
C GLY A 215 -13.65 5.60 15.10
N LEU A 216 -12.98 6.75 14.98
CA LEU A 216 -12.12 7.08 13.83
C LEU A 216 -10.95 6.11 13.65
N HIS A 217 -10.44 5.56 14.75
CA HIS A 217 -9.31 4.61 14.78
C HIS A 217 -9.75 3.25 15.36
N ALA A 218 -11.02 2.87 15.11
CA ALA A 218 -11.48 1.54 15.44
C ALA A 218 -10.77 0.50 14.57
N GLY A 219 -10.46 -0.66 15.15
CA GLY A 219 -9.96 -1.81 14.42
C GLY A 219 -11.01 -2.42 13.49
N VAL A 220 -10.61 -3.43 12.73
CA VAL A 220 -11.47 -4.06 11.72
C VAL A 220 -12.73 -4.69 12.30
N ALA A 221 -12.60 -5.40 13.43
CA ALA A 221 -13.68 -6.11 14.11
C ALA A 221 -13.91 -5.56 15.53
N PRO A 222 -14.49 -4.35 15.67
CA PRO A 222 -14.62 -3.67 16.97
C PRO A 222 -15.60 -4.34 17.95
N GLY A 223 -16.31 -5.38 17.52
CA GLY A 223 -17.17 -6.22 18.35
C GLY A 223 -16.56 -7.56 18.77
N ALA A 224 -15.37 -7.91 18.25
CA ALA A 224 -14.68 -9.16 18.60
C ALA A 224 -14.18 -9.15 20.05
N ASP A 225 -14.20 -10.33 20.68
CA ASP A 225 -13.65 -10.55 22.00
C ASP A 225 -12.13 -10.77 21.87
N ILE A 226 -11.32 -9.86 22.41
CA ILE A 226 -9.85 -9.96 22.26
C ILE A 226 -9.25 -10.78 23.41
N ILE A 227 -8.38 -11.73 23.07
CA ILE A 227 -7.59 -12.52 24.02
C ILE A 227 -6.11 -12.19 23.81
N GLY A 228 -5.50 -11.48 24.75
CA GLY A 228 -4.06 -11.18 24.70
C GLY A 228 -3.24 -12.38 25.19
N TYR A 229 -2.29 -12.85 24.37
CA TYR A 229 -1.28 -13.83 24.78
C TYR A 229 0.12 -13.22 24.62
N GLY A 230 0.70 -12.81 25.75
CA GLY A 230 2.03 -12.21 25.79
C GLY A 230 3.12 -13.25 25.85
N SER A 231 3.70 -13.56 24.68
CA SER A 231 4.85 -14.46 24.47
C SER A 231 6.21 -13.82 24.83
N GLY A 232 6.21 -12.54 25.24
CA GLY A 232 7.40 -11.80 25.69
C GLY A 232 8.20 -11.11 24.57
N ALA A 233 9.19 -10.30 24.95
CA ALA A 233 9.97 -9.45 24.04
C ALA A 233 11.08 -10.18 23.26
N GLY A 234 11.35 -11.45 23.55
CA GLY A 234 12.28 -12.31 22.83
C GLY A 234 11.54 -13.55 22.38
N LEU A 235 10.97 -13.51 21.17
CA LEU A 235 10.11 -14.57 20.65
C LEU A 235 10.93 -15.82 20.36
N PHE A 236 10.77 -16.85 21.20
CA PHE A 236 11.23 -18.21 20.89
C PHE A 236 10.04 -19.04 20.39
N ILE A 237 10.34 -20.06 19.56
CA ILE A 237 9.32 -20.97 19.01
C ILE A 237 8.43 -21.55 20.13
N LEU A 238 9.01 -21.91 21.28
CA LEU A 238 8.25 -22.51 22.38
C LEU A 238 7.27 -21.53 23.06
N ASP A 239 7.61 -20.25 23.16
CA ASP A 239 6.69 -19.23 23.70
C ASP A 239 5.52 -19.01 22.75
N THR A 240 5.78 -18.93 21.44
CA THR A 240 4.73 -18.78 20.42
C THR A 240 3.81 -20.01 20.32
N ILE A 241 4.35 -21.23 20.46
CA ILE A 241 3.56 -22.46 20.55
C ILE A 241 2.65 -22.48 21.78
N GLY A 242 3.09 -21.89 22.89
CA GLY A 242 2.27 -21.75 24.08
C GLY A 242 0.96 -20.99 23.81
N GLY A 243 0.97 -20.01 22.90
CA GLY A 243 -0.22 -19.27 22.48
C GLY A 243 -1.22 -20.14 21.73
N PHE A 244 -0.73 -21.03 20.86
CA PHE A 244 -1.56 -22.00 20.16
C PHE A 244 -2.17 -23.05 21.11
N ASP A 245 -1.37 -23.56 22.05
CA ASP A 245 -1.84 -24.48 23.10
C ASP A 245 -2.92 -23.82 23.98
N TYR A 246 -2.72 -22.55 24.33
CA TYR A 246 -3.71 -21.76 25.08
C TYR A 246 -5.02 -21.62 24.31
N ALA A 247 -4.94 -21.32 23.01
CA ALA A 247 -6.10 -21.19 22.13
C ALA A 247 -6.91 -22.50 22.04
N LEU A 248 -6.24 -23.64 21.88
CA LEU A 248 -6.89 -24.96 21.91
C LEU A 248 -7.52 -25.26 23.28
N THR A 249 -6.81 -24.95 24.36
CA THR A 249 -7.27 -25.24 25.72
C THR A 249 -8.51 -24.44 26.11
N HIS A 250 -8.58 -23.17 25.72
CA HIS A 250 -9.65 -22.25 26.13
C HIS A 250 -10.61 -21.91 24.98
N GLN A 251 -10.61 -22.70 23.92
CA GLN A 251 -11.42 -22.45 22.73
C GLN A 251 -12.87 -22.17 23.08
N PHE A 252 -13.47 -23.05 23.89
CA PHE A 252 -14.89 -22.96 24.24
C PHE A 252 -15.19 -21.95 25.36
N ASP A 253 -14.16 -21.53 26.12
CA ASP A 253 -14.33 -20.57 27.19
C ASP A 253 -14.52 -19.14 26.64
N TYR A 254 -13.79 -18.81 25.56
CA TYR A 254 -13.81 -17.48 24.94
C TYR A 254 -14.29 -17.48 23.48
N ASN A 255 -14.86 -18.59 23.01
CA ASN A 255 -15.22 -18.81 21.61
C ASN A 255 -14.06 -18.44 20.65
N ILE A 256 -12.86 -18.92 20.94
CA ILE A 256 -11.67 -18.63 20.13
C ILE A 256 -11.85 -19.27 18.77
N ARG A 257 -11.82 -18.45 17.72
CA ARG A 257 -11.93 -18.92 16.33
C ARG A 257 -10.85 -18.37 15.44
N VAL A 258 -10.09 -17.37 15.89
CA VAL A 258 -9.00 -16.76 15.14
C VAL A 258 -7.79 -16.60 16.05
N ILE A 259 -6.59 -16.82 15.51
CA ILE A 259 -5.33 -16.47 16.17
C ILE A 259 -4.44 -15.69 15.20
N SER A 260 -4.11 -14.45 15.58
CA SER A 260 -3.25 -13.53 14.85
C SER A 260 -1.82 -13.65 15.33
N ASN A 261 -0.88 -13.80 14.39
CA ASN A 261 0.53 -14.04 14.66
C ASN A 261 1.41 -13.12 13.81
N SER A 262 1.89 -12.04 14.41
CA SER A 262 2.68 -11.01 13.72
C SER A 262 4.18 -11.17 13.93
N PHE A 263 4.69 -12.39 13.74
CA PHE A 263 6.09 -12.75 13.99
C PHE A 263 6.65 -13.74 12.96
N GLY A 264 7.98 -13.87 12.94
CA GLY A 264 8.71 -14.82 12.09
C GLY A 264 10.19 -14.83 12.43
N ASN A 265 10.91 -15.87 11.99
CA ASN A 265 12.36 -15.95 12.12
C ASN A 265 13.01 -15.58 10.79
N THR A 266 13.77 -14.48 10.75
CA THR A 266 14.50 -14.05 9.54
C THR A 266 15.61 -15.02 9.14
N GLY A 267 16.07 -15.90 10.04
CA GLY A 267 16.99 -16.98 9.71
C GLY A 267 16.36 -18.19 9.03
N ASP A 268 15.03 -18.24 8.94
CA ASP A 268 14.25 -19.31 8.27
C ASP A 268 13.62 -18.83 6.96
N VAL A 269 14.25 -17.84 6.32
CA VAL A 269 13.82 -17.30 5.03
C VAL A 269 14.08 -18.33 3.93
N GLY A 270 13.09 -18.54 3.06
CA GLY A 270 13.22 -19.39 1.88
C GLY A 270 13.15 -20.90 2.15
N THR A 271 12.85 -21.32 3.37
CA THR A 271 12.71 -22.76 3.69
C THR A 271 11.41 -23.34 3.19
N ASP A 272 11.48 -24.57 2.70
CA ASP A 272 10.31 -25.27 2.19
C ASP A 272 9.38 -25.70 3.33
N PHE A 273 8.09 -25.77 3.04
CA PHE A 273 7.10 -26.24 4.00
C PHE A 273 7.48 -27.62 4.56
N ASN A 274 7.52 -27.73 5.88
CA ASN A 274 7.77 -28.98 6.57
C ASN A 274 6.58 -29.32 7.49
N PRO A 275 5.74 -30.32 7.15
CA PRO A 275 4.58 -30.68 7.99
C PRO A 275 4.97 -31.15 9.40
N ASP A 276 6.21 -31.61 9.59
CA ASP A 276 6.72 -32.08 10.88
C ASP A 276 7.30 -30.95 11.76
N ASP A 277 7.34 -29.69 11.26
CA ASP A 277 7.71 -28.53 12.06
C ASP A 277 6.73 -28.41 13.25
N PRO A 278 7.21 -28.19 14.49
CA PRO A 278 6.34 -28.14 15.66
C PRO A 278 5.26 -27.06 15.56
N THR A 279 5.50 -25.97 14.83
CA THR A 279 4.51 -24.94 14.54
C THR A 279 3.44 -25.46 13.59
N ASN A 280 3.82 -26.22 12.56
CA ASN A 280 2.88 -26.82 11.60
C ASN A 280 2.01 -27.91 12.24
N VAL A 281 2.58 -28.72 13.12
CA VAL A 281 1.82 -29.71 13.90
C VAL A 281 0.71 -29.04 14.70
N VAL A 282 1.02 -27.93 15.39
CA VAL A 282 0.03 -27.28 16.26
C VAL A 282 -0.95 -26.42 15.46
N THR A 283 -0.52 -25.74 14.39
CA THR A 283 -1.44 -24.99 13.52
C THR A 283 -2.40 -25.91 12.77
N LYS A 284 -1.99 -27.15 12.44
CA LYS A 284 -2.91 -28.17 11.91
C LYS A 284 -3.97 -28.54 12.94
N ALA A 285 -3.57 -28.74 14.20
CA ALA A 285 -4.51 -29.03 15.28
C ALA A 285 -5.49 -27.87 15.51
N LEU A 286 -5.05 -26.62 15.39
CA LEU A 286 -5.94 -25.45 15.41
C LEU A 286 -6.95 -25.49 14.27
N ALA A 287 -6.49 -25.73 13.04
CA ALA A 287 -7.32 -25.83 11.86
C ALA A 287 -8.38 -26.93 11.99
N ASP A 288 -8.01 -28.12 12.49
CA ASP A 288 -8.92 -29.25 12.72
C ASP A 288 -9.98 -28.98 13.80
N ASN A 289 -9.74 -28.00 14.67
CA ASN A 289 -10.71 -27.53 15.66
C ASN A 289 -11.46 -26.27 15.20
N GLY A 290 -11.32 -25.86 13.94
CA GLY A 290 -12.00 -24.68 13.37
C GLY A 290 -11.46 -23.35 13.88
N ILE A 291 -10.20 -23.30 14.36
CA ILE A 291 -9.49 -22.07 14.70
C ILE A 291 -8.61 -21.65 13.52
N ILE A 292 -8.92 -20.50 12.95
CA ILE A 292 -8.23 -19.94 11.79
C ILE A 292 -6.93 -19.28 12.24
N THR A 293 -5.81 -19.73 11.69
CA THR A 293 -4.49 -19.19 11.99
C THR A 293 -4.06 -18.19 10.90
N VAL A 294 -3.73 -16.97 11.32
CA VAL A 294 -3.27 -15.89 10.44
C VAL A 294 -1.85 -15.49 10.81
N PHE A 295 -0.95 -15.46 9.83
CA PHE A 295 0.44 -15.04 9.96
C PHE A 295 0.76 -13.83 9.07
N SER A 296 1.65 -12.96 9.54
CA SER A 296 2.31 -11.97 8.68
C SER A 296 3.34 -12.64 7.76
N ALA A 297 3.49 -12.22 6.50
CA ALA A 297 4.45 -12.86 5.57
C ALA A 297 5.93 -12.67 5.99
N GLY A 298 6.25 -11.52 6.59
CA GLY A 298 7.61 -11.09 6.91
C GLY A 298 7.96 -9.76 6.26
N ASN A 299 9.05 -9.13 6.73
CA ASN A 299 9.50 -7.82 6.26
C ASN A 299 10.88 -7.90 5.57
N SER A 300 11.14 -8.99 4.86
CA SER A 300 12.43 -9.29 4.22
C SER A 300 12.43 -9.07 2.70
N GLY A 301 11.37 -8.48 2.14
CA GLY A 301 11.27 -8.11 0.72
C GLY A 301 12.31 -7.05 0.30
N PRO A 302 12.34 -6.66 -0.99
CA PRO A 302 11.37 -6.98 -2.04
C PRO A 302 11.67 -8.26 -2.83
N GLY A 303 12.72 -9.00 -2.49
CA GLY A 303 13.12 -10.17 -3.28
C GLY A 303 12.20 -11.38 -3.17
N GLU A 304 12.34 -12.30 -4.12
CA GLU A 304 11.82 -13.66 -4.03
C GLU A 304 12.37 -14.42 -2.81
N SER A 305 11.66 -15.47 -2.40
CA SER A 305 12.06 -16.40 -1.37
C SER A 305 12.27 -15.72 -0.01
N THR A 306 11.52 -14.65 0.28
CA THR A 306 11.70 -13.82 1.47
C THR A 306 10.66 -14.09 2.57
N ILE A 307 9.66 -14.95 2.34
CA ILE A 307 8.72 -15.40 3.38
C ILE A 307 9.48 -16.01 4.56
N THR A 308 9.18 -15.51 5.77
CA THR A 308 9.92 -15.83 7.01
C THR A 308 9.25 -16.97 7.77
N GLY A 309 9.77 -18.19 7.61
CA GLY A 309 9.26 -19.36 8.33
C GLY A 309 8.48 -20.32 7.45
N ASN A 310 8.89 -21.59 7.47
CA ASN A 310 8.24 -22.64 6.68
C ASN A 310 6.74 -22.82 7.00
N PHE A 311 6.34 -22.51 8.23
CA PHE A 311 4.96 -22.64 8.70
C PHE A 311 3.97 -21.65 8.08
N LYS A 312 4.47 -20.57 7.49
CA LYS A 312 3.65 -19.59 6.74
C LYS A 312 3.22 -20.11 5.37
N LYS A 313 3.74 -21.27 4.96
CA LYS A 313 3.39 -21.95 3.70
C LYS A 313 2.40 -23.09 3.94
N ALA A 314 1.99 -23.30 5.20
CA ALA A 314 1.07 -24.36 5.54
C ALA A 314 -0.28 -24.16 4.80
N PRO A 315 -0.83 -25.22 4.18
CA PRO A 315 -2.08 -25.15 3.43
C PRO A 315 -3.24 -24.57 4.25
N TRP A 316 -3.28 -24.90 5.55
CA TRP A 316 -4.32 -24.54 6.51
C TRP A 316 -4.12 -23.22 7.26
N VAL A 317 -3.13 -22.41 6.87
CA VAL A 317 -2.93 -21.07 7.43
C VAL A 317 -3.16 -19.99 6.38
N ILE A 318 -3.45 -18.78 6.85
CA ILE A 318 -3.53 -17.57 6.03
C ILE A 318 -2.26 -16.77 6.25
N THR A 319 -1.56 -16.44 5.18
CA THR A 319 -0.32 -15.64 5.22
C THR A 319 -0.55 -14.32 4.52
N VAL A 320 -0.18 -13.21 5.15
CA VAL A 320 -0.61 -11.88 4.73
C VAL A 320 0.58 -10.99 4.37
N ALA A 321 0.61 -10.52 3.13
CA ALA A 321 1.53 -9.50 2.63
C ALA A 321 1.07 -8.08 3.02
N ALA A 322 1.98 -7.10 3.01
CA ALA A 322 1.69 -5.73 3.37
C ALA A 322 1.60 -4.83 2.14
N GLY A 323 0.49 -4.12 1.99
CA GLY A 323 0.34 -3.05 1.02
C GLY A 323 0.14 -1.69 1.67
N ASN A 324 0.18 -0.64 0.86
CA ASN A 324 -0.11 0.73 1.25
C ASN A 324 -1.55 1.14 0.91
N LYS A 325 -1.90 2.39 1.16
CA LYS A 325 -3.26 2.94 0.98
C LYS A 325 -3.62 3.26 -0.47
N GLN A 326 -2.63 3.21 -1.36
CA GLN A 326 -2.79 3.35 -2.81
C GLN A 326 -3.10 1.98 -3.46
N GLY A 327 -3.08 0.90 -2.68
CA GLY A 327 -3.30 -0.45 -3.18
C GLY A 327 -2.04 -1.11 -3.73
N GLU A 328 -0.86 -0.55 -3.46
CA GLU A 328 0.43 -1.04 -3.93
C GLU A 328 1.07 -1.98 -2.89
N LEU A 329 1.92 -2.89 -3.35
CA LEU A 329 2.70 -3.78 -2.47
C LEU A 329 3.83 -2.99 -1.81
N ALA A 330 3.99 -3.11 -0.49
CA ALA A 330 5.10 -2.47 0.21
C ALA A 330 6.43 -3.16 -0.12
N ASP A 331 7.50 -2.39 -0.36
CA ASP A 331 8.82 -2.92 -0.71
C ASP A 331 9.36 -3.94 0.31
N PHE A 332 9.16 -3.69 1.60
CA PHE A 332 9.63 -4.60 2.64
C PHE A 332 8.82 -5.91 2.70
N SER A 333 7.63 -5.97 2.10
CA SER A 333 6.76 -7.14 2.23
C SER A 333 7.43 -8.38 1.64
N SER A 334 7.56 -9.42 2.47
CA SER A 334 8.12 -10.70 2.04
C SER A 334 7.27 -11.34 0.93
N ARG A 335 7.95 -11.90 -0.07
CA ARG A 335 7.40 -12.51 -1.28
C ARG A 335 7.82 -13.98 -1.39
N GLY A 336 7.01 -14.72 -2.12
CA GLY A 336 7.18 -16.11 -2.46
C GLY A 336 8.25 -16.38 -3.51
N VAL A 337 8.14 -17.50 -4.20
CA VAL A 337 8.92 -17.82 -5.40
C VAL A 337 7.96 -18.35 -6.45
N ASP A 338 8.03 -17.81 -7.67
CA ASP A 338 7.14 -18.23 -8.74
C ASP A 338 7.20 -19.75 -8.99
N GLY A 339 6.03 -20.38 -9.14
CA GLY A 339 5.86 -21.81 -9.36
C GLY A 339 6.40 -22.73 -8.25
N LYS A 340 6.92 -22.20 -7.14
CA LYS A 340 7.49 -23.02 -6.07
C LYS A 340 6.40 -23.52 -5.13
N GLY A 341 6.37 -24.83 -4.94
CA GLY A 341 5.42 -25.49 -4.06
C GLY A 341 5.64 -27.00 -4.05
N GLY A 342 4.70 -27.71 -3.45
CA GLY A 342 4.77 -29.17 -3.41
C GLY A 342 3.56 -29.79 -2.76
N GLN A 343 3.65 -31.11 -2.58
CA GLN A 343 2.65 -31.88 -1.86
C GLN A 343 3.24 -32.42 -0.57
N ALA A 344 2.43 -32.42 0.48
CA ALA A 344 2.75 -33.03 1.77
C ALA A 344 1.60 -33.94 2.19
N VAL A 345 1.94 -35.06 2.84
CA VAL A 345 0.93 -35.96 3.40
C VAL A 345 0.86 -35.74 4.91
N VAL A 346 -0.31 -35.36 5.40
CA VAL A 346 -0.57 -35.11 6.82
C VAL A 346 -1.83 -35.88 7.20
N ASP A 347 -1.73 -36.73 8.21
CA ASP A 347 -2.82 -37.60 8.68
C ASP A 347 -3.49 -38.47 7.59
N GLY A 348 -2.73 -38.79 6.53
CA GLY A 348 -3.20 -39.60 5.39
C GLY A 348 -3.91 -38.80 4.29
N GLU A 349 -4.01 -37.47 4.44
CA GLU A 349 -4.52 -36.55 3.43
C GLU A 349 -3.35 -35.88 2.69
N VAL A 350 -3.53 -35.64 1.39
CA VAL A 350 -2.54 -34.96 0.55
C VAL A 350 -2.91 -33.48 0.49
N PHE A 351 -2.03 -32.63 0.98
CA PHE A 351 -2.17 -31.19 0.85
C PHE A 351 -1.16 -30.64 -0.14
N THR A 352 -1.61 -29.68 -0.94
CA THR A 352 -0.75 -28.86 -1.81
C THR A 352 -0.39 -27.59 -1.07
N TRP A 353 0.90 -27.23 -1.07
CA TRP A 353 1.40 -25.98 -0.54
C TRP A 353 2.15 -25.22 -1.63
N GLU A 354 2.13 -23.90 -1.53
CA GLU A 354 2.75 -22.98 -2.48
C GLU A 354 3.53 -21.93 -1.69
N ASP A 355 4.70 -21.54 -2.19
CA ASP A 355 5.57 -20.55 -1.57
C ASP A 355 5.09 -19.15 -1.96
N ARG A 356 4.04 -18.67 -1.30
CA ARG A 356 3.42 -17.36 -1.56
C ARG A 356 2.55 -16.88 -0.39
N PRO A 357 2.25 -15.56 -0.29
CA PRO A 357 1.18 -15.10 0.58
C PRO A 357 -0.20 -15.55 0.07
N THR A 358 -1.18 -15.54 0.95
CA THR A 358 -2.59 -15.82 0.63
C THR A 358 -3.28 -14.60 0.03
N VAL A 359 -3.08 -13.43 0.65
CA VAL A 359 -3.63 -12.12 0.26
C VAL A 359 -2.70 -10.99 0.76
N THR A 360 -2.90 -9.78 0.25
CA THR A 360 -2.28 -8.53 0.74
C THR A 360 -3.29 -7.71 1.54
N ALA A 361 -2.85 -7.02 2.59
CA ALA A 361 -3.69 -6.12 3.38
C ALA A 361 -2.89 -4.88 3.84
N PRO A 362 -3.56 -3.84 4.39
CA PRO A 362 -2.88 -2.62 4.81
C PRO A 362 -1.81 -2.90 5.87
N GLY A 363 -0.57 -2.53 5.55
CA GLY A 363 0.59 -2.72 6.42
C GLY A 363 1.56 -1.56 6.42
N VAL A 364 1.26 -0.45 5.74
CA VAL A 364 2.07 0.78 5.74
C VAL A 364 1.27 1.88 6.44
N ASP A 365 1.94 2.57 7.36
CA ASP A 365 1.47 3.72 8.13
C ASP A 365 0.12 3.49 8.82
N VAL A 366 -0.02 2.30 9.42
CA VAL A 366 -1.23 1.90 10.11
C VAL A 366 -1.24 2.52 11.50
N ILE A 367 -2.25 3.35 11.80
CA ILE A 367 -2.41 3.95 13.13
C ILE A 367 -3.31 3.05 13.98
N SER A 368 -2.82 2.68 15.16
CA SER A 368 -3.55 1.82 16.09
C SER A 368 -3.19 2.13 17.54
N ALA A 369 -3.76 1.37 18.47
CA ALA A 369 -3.65 1.60 19.90
C ALA A 369 -2.18 1.66 20.36
N ARG A 370 -1.84 2.71 21.11
CA ARG A 370 -0.53 2.94 21.72
C ARG A 370 -0.51 2.34 23.13
N ALA A 371 0.47 1.48 23.40
CA ALA A 371 0.71 1.01 24.76
C ALA A 371 1.22 2.12 25.68
N SER A 372 0.69 2.17 26.91
CA SER A 372 0.99 3.21 27.91
C SER A 372 2.44 3.21 28.41
N LEU A 373 3.13 2.07 28.30
CA LEU A 373 4.52 1.87 28.75
C LEU A 373 5.50 1.58 27.59
N SER A 374 5.11 1.89 26.34
CA SER A 374 5.96 1.65 25.18
C SER A 374 7.27 2.44 25.26
N SER A 375 8.39 1.72 25.18
CA SER A 375 9.72 2.32 24.99
C SER A 375 9.96 2.76 23.54
N LEU A 376 9.07 2.37 22.61
CA LEU A 376 9.13 2.70 21.17
C LEU A 376 8.45 4.02 20.81
N GLY A 377 7.74 4.66 21.73
CA GLY A 377 6.99 5.90 21.46
C GLY A 377 7.81 7.12 21.01
N GLY A 378 9.15 7.03 21.04
CA GLY A 378 10.05 8.04 20.45
C GLY A 378 10.42 7.77 18.99
N LEU A 379 10.20 6.55 18.47
CA LEU A 379 10.58 6.12 17.12
C LEU A 379 9.54 6.52 16.08
N SER A 380 8.26 6.45 16.44
CA SER A 380 7.12 6.88 15.63
C SER A 380 6.78 8.36 15.83
N ALA A 381 7.49 9.10 16.68
CA ALA A 381 7.03 10.41 17.16
C ALA A 381 6.89 11.48 16.07
N ALA A 382 7.63 11.37 14.96
CA ALA A 382 7.50 12.25 13.80
C ALA A 382 6.23 11.90 13.02
N ASP A 383 6.10 10.65 12.58
CA ASP A 383 4.94 10.13 11.84
C ASP A 383 3.65 10.30 12.66
N ASP A 384 3.70 10.01 13.96
CA ASP A 384 2.59 10.23 14.90
C ASP A 384 2.15 11.71 14.86
N ALA A 385 3.10 12.65 14.95
CA ALA A 385 2.79 14.08 14.99
C ALA A 385 2.28 14.63 13.66
N GLU A 386 2.64 13.97 12.55
CA GLU A 386 2.19 14.31 11.19
C GLU A 386 0.81 13.73 10.90
N MET A 387 0.58 12.47 11.25
CA MET A 387 -0.58 11.70 10.80
C MET A 387 -1.71 11.59 11.84
N ILE A 388 -1.44 11.86 13.13
CA ILE A 388 -2.41 11.71 14.21
C ILE A 388 -2.76 13.07 14.81
N GLU A 389 -4.06 13.36 14.89
CA GLU A 389 -4.53 14.58 15.53
C GLU A 389 -4.00 14.72 16.98
N PRO A 390 -3.61 15.93 17.43
CA PRO A 390 -2.97 16.13 18.73
C PRO A 390 -3.75 15.59 19.93
N GLN A 391 -5.07 15.50 19.82
CA GLN A 391 -5.97 14.96 20.85
C GLN A 391 -5.97 13.43 20.94
N HIS A 392 -5.59 12.74 19.86
CA HIS A 392 -5.52 11.28 19.75
C HIS A 392 -4.09 10.76 20.01
N LEU A 393 -3.06 11.58 19.84
CA LEU A 393 -1.64 11.24 20.07
C LEU A 393 -1.34 10.41 21.34
N PRO A 394 -1.94 10.69 22.53
CA PRO A 394 -1.66 9.89 23.72
C PRO A 394 -2.14 8.44 23.66
N PHE A 395 -3.05 8.13 22.73
CA PHE A 395 -3.77 6.86 22.65
C PHE A 395 -3.42 6.06 21.40
N TYR A 396 -2.87 6.70 20.36
CA TYR A 396 -2.59 6.02 19.09
C TYR A 396 -1.17 6.26 18.61
N THR A 397 -0.69 5.36 17.76
CA THR A 397 0.63 5.44 17.14
C THR A 397 0.64 4.79 15.75
N VAL A 398 1.47 5.31 14.86
CA VAL A 398 1.70 4.80 13.50
C VAL A 398 2.72 3.65 13.54
N SER A 399 2.50 2.60 12.74
CA SER A 399 3.50 1.56 12.50
C SER A 399 3.34 0.90 11.13
N SER A 400 4.47 0.45 10.57
CA SER A 400 4.55 -0.21 9.26
C SER A 400 5.19 -1.60 9.38
N GLY A 401 4.59 -2.57 8.70
CA GLY A 401 5.01 -3.96 8.66
C GLY A 401 3.89 -4.91 8.24
N THR A 402 4.25 -6.11 7.76
CA THR A 402 3.29 -7.23 7.61
C THR A 402 2.63 -7.61 8.93
N SER A 403 3.25 -7.23 10.06
CA SER A 403 2.69 -7.28 11.40
C SER A 403 1.41 -6.47 11.61
N MET A 404 1.12 -5.48 10.75
CA MET A 404 -0.10 -4.67 10.78
C MET A 404 -1.13 -5.17 9.74
N ALA A 405 -0.67 -5.88 8.71
CA ALA A 405 -1.52 -6.50 7.69
C ALA A 405 -2.21 -7.79 8.21
N ALA A 406 -1.47 -8.66 8.91
CA ALA A 406 -2.03 -9.87 9.53
C ALA A 406 -3.21 -9.61 10.50
N PRO A 407 -3.14 -8.64 11.44
CA PRO A 407 -4.28 -8.34 12.30
C PRO A 407 -5.46 -7.72 11.54
N HIS A 408 -5.23 -6.99 10.44
CA HIS A 408 -6.32 -6.53 9.57
C HIS A 408 -7.13 -7.73 9.05
N VAL A 409 -6.46 -8.71 8.43
CA VAL A 409 -7.12 -9.92 7.94
C VAL A 409 -7.73 -10.74 9.08
N SER A 410 -7.07 -10.82 10.23
CA SER A 410 -7.64 -11.51 11.42
C SER A 410 -8.98 -10.91 11.85
N GLY A 411 -9.12 -9.58 11.78
CA GLY A 411 -10.39 -8.91 12.00
C GLY A 411 -11.43 -9.24 10.92
N ILE A 412 -11.05 -9.23 9.64
CA ILE A 412 -11.95 -9.59 8.52
C ILE A 412 -12.47 -11.02 8.70
N VAL A 413 -11.61 -11.96 9.10
CA VAL A 413 -12.01 -13.34 9.41
C VAL A 413 -13.03 -13.37 10.57
N ALA A 414 -12.87 -12.54 11.60
CA ALA A 414 -13.86 -12.42 12.66
C ALA A 414 -15.22 -11.88 12.14
N LEU A 415 -15.22 -10.91 11.21
CA LEU A 415 -16.44 -10.44 10.54
C LEU A 415 -17.12 -11.59 9.76
N MET A 416 -16.35 -12.36 8.98
CA MET A 416 -16.84 -13.53 8.22
C MET A 416 -17.44 -14.60 9.14
N LEU A 417 -16.80 -14.87 10.28
CA LEU A 417 -17.27 -15.86 11.25
C LEU A 417 -18.49 -15.40 12.05
N GLU A 418 -18.67 -14.10 12.25
CA GLU A 418 -19.94 -13.56 12.76
C GLU A 418 -21.06 -13.81 11.74
N ALA A 419 -20.79 -13.57 10.45
CA ALA A 419 -21.75 -13.78 9.36
C ALA A 419 -22.12 -15.27 9.20
N ASN A 420 -21.14 -16.17 9.27
CA ASN A 420 -21.37 -17.61 9.27
C ASN A 420 -20.39 -18.33 10.23
N PRO A 421 -20.85 -18.77 11.42
CA PRO A 421 -19.99 -19.41 12.39
C PRO A 421 -19.55 -20.82 12.00
N ASN A 422 -20.10 -21.42 10.93
CA ASN A 422 -19.76 -22.78 10.50
C ASN A 422 -18.55 -22.84 9.57
N LEU A 423 -18.06 -21.71 9.06
CA LEU A 423 -16.92 -21.68 8.14
C LEU A 423 -15.70 -22.34 8.77
N GLN A 424 -15.04 -23.19 7.97
CA GLN A 424 -13.75 -23.79 8.29
C GLN A 424 -12.61 -23.01 7.61
N TRP A 425 -11.37 -23.41 7.86
CA TRP A 425 -10.20 -22.69 7.33
C TRP A 425 -10.16 -22.70 5.80
N GLU A 426 -10.63 -23.78 5.17
CA GLU A 426 -10.74 -23.93 3.73
C GLU A 426 -11.69 -22.89 3.16
N ASP A 427 -12.87 -22.73 3.77
CA ASP A 427 -13.88 -21.79 3.33
C ASP A 427 -13.39 -20.35 3.48
N VAL A 428 -12.82 -20.02 4.64
CA VAL A 428 -12.32 -18.67 4.92
C VAL A 428 -11.18 -18.32 3.95
N LYS A 429 -10.21 -19.22 3.78
CA LYS A 429 -9.07 -19.00 2.89
C LYS A 429 -9.53 -18.85 1.43
N ARG A 430 -10.45 -19.71 0.98
CA ARG A 430 -11.03 -19.65 -0.37
C ARG A 430 -11.77 -18.33 -0.60
N ILE A 431 -12.69 -17.95 0.29
CA ILE A 431 -13.49 -16.72 0.12
C ILE A 431 -12.59 -15.48 0.14
N LEU A 432 -11.60 -15.41 1.04
CA LEU A 432 -10.63 -14.30 1.03
C LEU A 432 -9.87 -14.21 -0.30
N GLN A 433 -9.54 -15.34 -0.92
CA GLN A 433 -8.85 -15.36 -2.20
C GLN A 433 -9.76 -15.00 -3.37
N GLU A 434 -10.98 -15.54 -3.40
CA GLU A 434 -11.94 -15.28 -4.49
C GLU A 434 -12.43 -13.83 -4.50
N THR A 435 -12.54 -13.20 -3.33
CA THR A 435 -13.06 -11.84 -3.19
C THR A 435 -11.98 -10.75 -3.22
N ALA A 436 -10.70 -11.13 -3.28
CA ALA A 436 -9.60 -10.18 -3.29
C ALA A 436 -9.65 -9.28 -4.53
N THR A 437 -9.22 -8.03 -4.36
CA THR A 437 -9.05 -7.07 -5.45
C THR A 437 -7.70 -7.34 -6.14
N PRO A 438 -7.68 -7.64 -7.45
CA PRO A 438 -6.42 -7.84 -8.18
C PRO A 438 -5.48 -6.65 -8.04
N MET A 439 -4.18 -6.92 -7.93
CA MET A 439 -3.13 -5.90 -7.91
C MET A 439 -2.44 -5.89 -9.28
N ALA A 440 -2.51 -4.74 -9.95
CA ALA A 440 -1.96 -4.50 -11.27
C ALA A 440 -0.44 -4.67 -11.27
N GLY A 441 0.08 -5.34 -12.29
CA GLY A 441 1.52 -5.57 -12.47
C GLY A 441 2.17 -6.47 -11.40
N MET A 442 1.37 -7.08 -10.52
CA MET A 442 1.86 -7.98 -9.47
C MET A 442 1.44 -9.41 -9.75
N ASP A 443 2.34 -10.34 -9.44
CA ASP A 443 2.11 -11.77 -9.57
C ASP A 443 1.62 -12.41 -8.27
N GLU A 444 0.98 -13.57 -8.41
CA GLU A 444 0.40 -14.32 -7.31
C GLU A 444 1.42 -14.71 -6.23
N TRP A 445 2.66 -14.98 -6.61
CA TRP A 445 3.73 -15.33 -5.67
C TRP A 445 4.18 -14.12 -4.82
N GLU A 446 3.86 -12.90 -5.23
CA GLU A 446 4.18 -11.65 -4.53
C GLU A 446 3.06 -11.20 -3.59
N VAL A 447 1.82 -11.20 -4.10
CA VAL A 447 0.65 -10.57 -3.44
C VAL A 447 -0.44 -11.56 -3.03
N GLY A 448 -0.27 -12.84 -3.35
CA GLY A 448 -1.33 -13.83 -3.18
C GLY A 448 -2.46 -13.57 -4.17
N ALA A 449 -3.71 -13.68 -3.73
CA ALA A 449 -4.86 -13.39 -4.59
C ALA A 449 -5.10 -11.89 -4.85
N GLY A 450 -4.34 -10.99 -4.22
CA GLY A 450 -4.50 -9.54 -4.32
C GLY A 450 -4.88 -8.90 -2.98
N TYR A 451 -5.34 -7.66 -3.05
CA TYR A 451 -5.67 -6.84 -1.88
C TYR A 451 -7.00 -7.27 -1.26
N VAL A 452 -7.04 -7.50 0.04
CA VAL A 452 -8.23 -8.03 0.72
C VAL A 452 -9.43 -7.07 0.62
N ASN A 453 -10.61 -7.62 0.34
CA ASN A 453 -11.88 -6.90 0.26
C ASN A 453 -12.89 -7.47 1.26
N ALA A 454 -12.99 -6.84 2.43
CA ALA A 454 -13.86 -7.28 3.52
C ALA A 454 -15.35 -7.20 3.14
N TYR A 455 -15.73 -6.20 2.34
CA TYR A 455 -17.12 -6.03 1.92
C TYR A 455 -17.56 -7.22 1.07
N ALA A 456 -16.78 -7.52 0.02
CA ALA A 456 -17.02 -8.66 -0.85
C ALA A 456 -16.98 -9.98 -0.08
N ALA A 457 -15.97 -10.19 0.77
CA ALA A 457 -15.82 -11.42 1.56
C ALA A 457 -17.03 -11.69 2.48
N VAL A 458 -17.51 -10.68 3.21
CA VAL A 458 -18.65 -10.85 4.13
C VAL A 458 -19.96 -10.99 3.35
N THR A 459 -20.11 -10.30 2.22
CA THR A 459 -21.28 -10.44 1.33
C THR A 459 -21.36 -11.86 0.76
N ALA A 460 -20.26 -12.38 0.22
CA ALA A 460 -20.16 -13.74 -0.29
C ALA A 460 -20.57 -14.79 0.78
N VAL A 461 -20.14 -14.58 2.03
CA VAL A 461 -20.52 -15.44 3.16
C VAL A 461 -22.02 -15.39 3.46
N LEU A 462 -22.63 -14.20 3.44
CA LEU A 462 -24.05 -14.01 3.76
C LEU A 462 -24.97 -14.55 2.66
N GLU A 463 -24.56 -14.42 1.41
CA GLU A 463 -25.30 -14.89 0.24
C GLU A 463 -25.07 -16.39 0.00
N GLY A 464 -23.97 -16.94 0.52
CA GLY A 464 -23.62 -18.35 0.36
C GLY A 464 -23.13 -18.65 -1.06
N GLU A 465 -22.50 -17.68 -1.70
CA GLU A 465 -22.00 -17.80 -3.07
C GLU A 465 -20.78 -18.73 -3.12
N GLU A 466 -20.83 -19.74 -3.99
CA GLU A 466 -19.71 -20.65 -4.20
C GLU A 466 -18.57 -20.00 -4.99
N VAL A 467 -18.87 -18.98 -5.80
CA VAL A 467 -17.91 -18.20 -6.60
C VAL A 467 -18.34 -16.74 -6.58
N PHE A 468 -17.46 -15.87 -6.12
CA PHE A 468 -17.71 -14.43 -6.05
C PHE A 468 -16.73 -13.70 -6.98
N GLY A 469 -17.23 -13.21 -8.12
CA GLY A 469 -16.48 -12.39 -9.07
C GLY A 469 -15.29 -13.09 -9.76
N ASP A 470 -15.37 -13.29 -11.08
CA ASP A 470 -14.30 -13.96 -11.84
C ASP A 470 -13.21 -12.98 -12.35
N THR A 471 -12.72 -12.08 -11.50
CA THR A 471 -11.65 -11.12 -11.88
C THR A 471 -10.27 -11.42 -11.27
N VAL A 472 -10.19 -12.36 -10.33
CA VAL A 472 -8.92 -12.72 -9.69
C VAL A 472 -8.00 -13.43 -10.67
N LYS A 473 -6.80 -12.89 -10.89
CA LYS A 473 -5.76 -13.45 -11.79
C LYS A 473 -5.49 -14.93 -11.53
N LYS A 474 -5.40 -15.34 -10.25
CA LYS A 474 -5.22 -16.73 -9.80
C LYS A 474 -6.15 -17.74 -10.49
N ASN A 475 -7.41 -17.35 -10.71
CA ASN A 475 -8.44 -18.26 -11.21
C ASN A 475 -8.58 -18.19 -12.74
N ARG A 476 -7.72 -17.41 -13.41
CA ARG A 476 -7.79 -17.15 -14.85
C ARG A 476 -6.79 -18.01 -15.62
N GLU A 477 -7.25 -18.59 -16.73
CA GLU A 477 -6.35 -19.17 -17.72
C GLU A 477 -6.00 -18.11 -18.76
N PHE A 478 -4.75 -17.66 -18.79
CA PHE A 478 -4.27 -16.68 -19.76
C PHE A 478 -3.96 -17.33 -21.12
N ASN A 479 -4.38 -16.66 -22.19
CA ASN A 479 -4.09 -17.07 -23.57
C ASN A 479 -2.66 -16.74 -23.99
N ALA A 480 -2.06 -15.72 -23.39
CA ALA A 480 -0.68 -15.32 -23.60
C ALA A 480 0.07 -15.12 -22.28
N PHE A 481 1.34 -15.53 -22.27
CA PHE A 481 2.21 -15.39 -21.10
C PHE A 481 3.69 -15.35 -21.53
N ALA A 482 4.53 -14.73 -20.69
CA ALA A 482 5.98 -14.77 -20.85
C ALA A 482 6.51 -16.14 -20.39
N ASN A 483 7.34 -16.79 -21.21
CA ASN A 483 8.02 -18.01 -20.78
C ASN A 483 9.26 -17.62 -19.99
N VAL A 484 9.32 -17.93 -18.69
CA VAL A 484 10.52 -17.67 -17.88
C VAL A 484 11.39 -18.94 -17.85
N ALA A 485 12.69 -18.78 -18.09
CA ALA A 485 13.68 -19.85 -17.92
C ALA A 485 14.80 -19.38 -17.00
N GLU A 486 15.43 -20.32 -16.32
CA GLU A 486 16.63 -20.04 -15.55
C GLU A 486 17.81 -19.80 -16.52
N GLY A 487 18.40 -18.62 -16.45
CA GLY A 487 19.59 -18.21 -17.19
C GLY A 487 20.87 -18.58 -16.43
N ASP A 488 21.90 -17.73 -16.54
CA ASP A 488 23.17 -17.94 -15.85
C ASP A 488 23.04 -17.74 -14.33
N SER A 489 23.74 -18.58 -13.56
CA SER A 489 23.92 -18.40 -12.10
C SER A 489 25.39 -18.39 -11.74
N PHE A 490 25.81 -17.46 -10.89
CA PHE A 490 27.20 -17.32 -10.42
C PHE A 490 27.25 -16.73 -9.01
N THR A 491 28.44 -16.66 -8.41
CA THR A 491 28.63 -16.14 -7.05
C THR A 491 29.64 -15.01 -7.06
N LEU A 492 29.31 -13.90 -6.40
CA LEU A 492 30.19 -12.74 -6.21
C LEU A 492 30.44 -12.50 -4.72
N PRO A 493 31.69 -12.21 -4.30
CA PRO A 493 31.97 -11.86 -2.92
C PRO A 493 31.59 -10.41 -2.65
N THR A 494 30.97 -10.12 -1.50
CA THR A 494 30.70 -8.75 -1.05
C THR A 494 31.39 -8.51 0.27
N THR A 495 32.09 -7.39 0.41
CA THR A 495 32.83 -7.07 1.63
C THR A 495 32.26 -5.83 2.29
N TYR A 496 31.81 -5.98 3.53
CA TYR A 496 31.38 -4.87 4.35
C TYR A 496 32.56 -4.25 5.11
N LEU A 497 32.71 -2.93 4.98
CA LEU A 497 33.64 -2.12 5.77
C LEU A 497 32.84 -1.04 6.51
N PRO A 498 32.94 -0.91 7.85
CA PRO A 498 32.18 0.08 8.62
C PRO A 498 32.48 1.54 8.26
N VAL A 499 33.67 1.82 7.73
CA VAL A 499 34.12 3.16 7.33
C VAL A 499 35.02 3.07 6.09
N GLY A 500 35.00 4.10 5.25
CA GLY A 500 35.79 4.17 4.01
C GLY A 500 34.99 3.75 2.78
N GLU A 501 35.65 3.66 1.62
CA GLU A 501 35.00 3.21 0.38
C GLU A 501 34.61 1.73 0.48
N SER A 502 33.32 1.44 0.27
CA SER A 502 32.82 0.07 0.17
C SER A 502 33.27 -0.54 -1.16
N PRO A 503 33.85 -1.76 -1.16
CA PRO A 503 34.11 -2.51 -2.38
C PRO A 503 32.81 -2.76 -3.14
N VAL A 504 32.88 -2.58 -4.46
CA VAL A 504 31.77 -2.80 -5.39
C VAL A 504 32.22 -3.85 -6.40
N GLU A 505 31.43 -4.90 -6.57
CA GLU A 505 31.56 -5.86 -7.65
C GLU A 505 30.62 -5.47 -8.79
N GLU A 506 31.03 -5.71 -10.03
CA GLU A 506 30.23 -5.42 -11.23
C GLU A 506 29.97 -6.69 -12.02
N PHE A 507 28.77 -6.80 -12.60
CA PHE A 507 28.41 -7.87 -13.53
C PHE A 507 27.46 -7.33 -14.61
N ASP A 508 27.48 -7.95 -15.79
CA ASP A 508 26.64 -7.54 -16.90
C ASP A 508 25.34 -8.35 -16.95
N VAL A 509 24.23 -7.65 -17.21
CA VAL A 509 22.91 -8.21 -17.44
C VAL A 509 22.54 -7.96 -18.90
N THR A 510 22.08 -9.01 -19.59
CA THR A 510 21.71 -8.95 -21.01
C THR A 510 20.23 -8.57 -21.18
N PRO A 511 19.81 -8.07 -22.36
CA PRO A 511 18.44 -7.59 -22.57
C PRO A 511 17.33 -8.64 -22.44
N ASP A 512 17.69 -9.92 -22.45
CA ASP A 512 16.79 -11.06 -22.29
C ASP A 512 16.59 -11.48 -20.83
N VAL A 513 17.37 -10.94 -19.89
CA VAL A 513 17.16 -11.16 -18.46
C VAL A 513 15.93 -10.39 -18.01
N SER A 514 14.94 -11.08 -17.48
CA SER A 514 13.73 -10.49 -16.88
C SER A 514 13.90 -10.18 -15.39
N MET A 515 14.76 -10.92 -14.69
CA MET A 515 14.98 -10.71 -13.26
C MET A 515 16.40 -11.08 -12.82
N VAL A 516 16.98 -10.27 -11.94
CA VAL A 516 18.23 -10.52 -11.25
C VAL A 516 17.91 -10.91 -9.81
N VAL A 517 18.14 -12.15 -9.43
CA VAL A 517 17.93 -12.65 -8.07
C VAL A 517 19.27 -12.79 -7.38
N ALA A 518 19.42 -12.22 -6.19
CA ALA A 518 20.60 -12.32 -5.36
C ALA A 518 20.25 -12.88 -3.99
N SER A 519 21.04 -13.84 -3.49
CA SER A 519 20.86 -14.43 -2.16
C SER A 519 22.19 -14.71 -1.48
N ALA A 520 22.25 -14.59 -0.17
CA ALA A 520 23.45 -14.88 0.62
C ALA A 520 23.09 -15.32 2.03
N SER A 521 24.01 -16.03 2.70
CA SER A 521 23.94 -16.23 4.15
C SER A 521 24.86 -15.20 4.82
N ILE A 522 24.29 -14.33 5.66
CA ILE A 522 24.98 -13.20 6.28
C ILE A 522 24.74 -13.21 7.79
N GLU A 523 25.80 -13.33 8.58
CA GLU A 523 25.73 -13.34 10.05
C GLU A 523 26.31 -12.06 10.68
N THR A 524 26.55 -11.03 9.88
CA THR A 524 27.38 -9.88 10.27
C THR A 524 26.60 -8.61 10.60
N ALA A 525 25.27 -8.66 10.74
CA ALA A 525 24.43 -7.45 10.85
C ALA A 525 24.63 -6.51 9.65
N THR A 526 24.70 -7.08 8.44
CA THR A 526 24.87 -6.35 7.18
C THR A 526 23.86 -6.84 6.14
N ALA A 527 23.66 -6.05 5.10
CA ALA A 527 22.88 -6.40 3.92
C ALA A 527 23.78 -6.23 2.67
N PHE A 528 23.43 -6.91 1.58
CA PHE A 528 23.97 -6.57 0.25
C PHE A 528 22.94 -5.76 -0.54
N VAL A 529 23.41 -5.03 -1.54
CA VAL A 529 22.63 -4.16 -2.39
C VAL A 529 22.99 -4.47 -3.83
N LEU A 530 21.97 -4.75 -4.64
CA LEU A 530 22.05 -4.66 -6.09
C LEU A 530 21.74 -3.22 -6.50
N GLU A 531 22.50 -2.67 -7.43
CA GLU A 531 22.21 -1.37 -8.05
C GLU A 531 22.19 -1.57 -9.57
N ASP A 532 21.07 -1.18 -10.19
CA ASP A 532 20.86 -1.31 -11.62
C ASP A 532 21.56 -0.19 -12.42
N PRO A 533 21.62 -0.29 -13.76
CA PRO A 533 22.21 0.74 -14.61
C PRO A 533 21.55 2.12 -14.53
N ALA A 534 20.30 2.21 -14.06
CA ALA A 534 19.60 3.48 -13.82
C ALA A 534 19.92 4.09 -12.44
N GLY A 535 20.56 3.32 -11.56
CA GLY A 535 20.91 3.72 -10.20
C GLY A 535 19.85 3.36 -9.15
N ASN A 536 18.84 2.55 -9.50
CA ASN A 536 17.88 2.04 -8.51
C ASN A 536 18.56 0.96 -7.67
N THR A 537 18.27 0.94 -6.37
CA THR A 537 18.91 0.04 -5.42
C THR A 537 17.93 -0.96 -4.83
N TYR A 538 18.30 -2.23 -4.83
CA TYR A 538 17.53 -3.35 -4.31
C TYR A 538 18.36 -4.00 -3.20
N GLY A 539 18.00 -3.69 -1.95
CA GLY A 539 18.71 -4.17 -0.78
C GLY A 539 18.13 -5.47 -0.28
N SER A 540 18.98 -6.41 0.11
CA SER A 540 18.51 -7.54 0.91
C SER A 540 18.12 -7.11 2.32
N GLY A 541 17.34 -7.96 2.99
CA GLY A 541 17.14 -7.86 4.43
C GLY A 541 18.48 -7.86 5.19
N ILE A 542 18.48 -7.32 6.42
CA ILE A 542 19.69 -7.29 7.26
C ILE A 542 19.90 -8.69 7.88
N GLY A 543 21.04 -9.32 7.56
CA GLY A 543 21.43 -10.60 8.14
C GLY A 543 21.87 -10.42 9.59
N LEU A 544 21.06 -10.86 10.55
CA LEU A 544 21.35 -10.74 11.98
C LEU A 544 22.41 -11.79 12.42
N PRO A 545 23.15 -11.57 13.52
CA PRO A 545 24.13 -12.52 14.05
C PRO A 545 23.47 -13.73 14.72
N VAL A 546 22.68 -14.47 13.94
CA VAL A 546 22.08 -15.77 14.24
C VAL A 546 22.60 -16.73 13.17
N LEU A 547 23.17 -17.86 13.60
CA LEU A 547 23.74 -18.88 12.71
C LEU A 547 22.76 -19.22 11.57
N GLY A 548 23.19 -19.01 10.31
CA GLY A 548 22.41 -19.36 9.12
C GLY A 548 21.41 -18.31 8.61
N SER A 549 21.61 -17.01 8.87
CA SER A 549 20.71 -15.96 8.37
C SER A 549 20.79 -15.77 6.85
N SER A 550 19.90 -16.44 6.11
CA SER A 550 19.73 -16.25 4.67
C SER A 550 18.98 -14.95 4.36
N VAL A 551 19.53 -14.13 3.48
CA VAL A 551 18.91 -12.89 3.00
C VAL A 551 18.95 -12.85 1.49
N GLY A 552 17.90 -12.28 0.88
CA GLY A 552 17.73 -12.24 -0.57
C GLY A 552 17.22 -10.88 -1.02
N THR A 553 17.48 -10.55 -2.28
CA THR A 553 16.77 -9.50 -3.00
C THR A 553 16.59 -9.95 -4.45
N ALA A 554 15.57 -9.47 -5.11
CA ALA A 554 15.41 -9.60 -6.54
C ALA A 554 15.21 -8.21 -7.12
N ALA A 555 15.51 -8.06 -8.41
CA ALA A 555 15.36 -6.81 -9.12
C ALA A 555 14.93 -7.09 -10.57
N PRO A 556 14.06 -6.26 -11.17
CA PRO A 556 13.75 -6.37 -12.59
C PRO A 556 15.03 -6.35 -13.42
N GLY A 557 15.08 -7.20 -14.45
CA GLY A 557 16.22 -7.30 -15.34
C GLY A 557 16.36 -6.04 -16.19
N MET A 558 17.47 -5.33 -16.02
CA MET A 558 17.79 -4.14 -16.81
C MET A 558 19.11 -4.36 -17.56
N PRO A 559 19.12 -4.32 -18.91
CA PRO A 559 20.36 -4.50 -19.64
C PRO A 559 21.40 -3.44 -19.32
N GLY A 560 22.61 -3.89 -19.00
CA GLY A 560 23.74 -3.03 -18.64
C GLY A 560 24.57 -3.61 -17.50
N THR A 561 25.48 -2.78 -16.98
CA THR A 561 26.38 -3.17 -15.90
C THR A 561 25.73 -2.88 -14.55
N TRP A 562 25.49 -3.93 -13.79
CA TRP A 562 24.97 -3.90 -12.43
C TRP A 562 26.10 -3.84 -11.43
N LYS A 563 25.81 -3.27 -10.26
CA LYS A 563 26.72 -3.24 -9.12
C LYS A 563 26.17 -4.08 -7.97
N LEU A 564 27.08 -4.69 -7.22
CA LEU A 564 26.80 -5.42 -6.00
C LEU A 564 27.75 -4.94 -4.90
N TYR A 565 27.21 -4.51 -3.76
CA TYR A 565 28.00 -4.06 -2.61
C TYR A 565 27.30 -4.34 -1.28
N SER A 566 28.02 -4.24 -0.15
CA SER A 566 27.45 -4.41 1.19
C SER A 566 27.20 -3.09 1.91
N ARG A 567 26.17 -3.05 2.75
CA ARG A 567 25.91 -1.96 3.71
C ARG A 567 25.60 -2.50 5.11
N GLY A 568 25.85 -1.69 6.12
CA GLY A 568 25.44 -1.94 7.49
C GLY A 568 24.04 -1.41 7.75
N ILE A 569 23.58 -1.53 8.99
CA ILE A 569 22.35 -0.94 9.47
C ILE A 569 22.49 0.59 9.34
N GLY A 570 21.73 1.21 8.42
CA GLY A 570 21.75 2.66 8.19
C GLY A 570 20.74 3.42 9.05
N SER A 571 19.65 2.76 9.43
CA SER A 571 18.63 3.29 10.34
C SER A 571 17.98 2.17 11.14
N ILE A 572 17.40 2.52 12.28
CA ILE A 572 16.53 1.64 13.08
C ILE A 572 15.22 2.40 13.24
N SER A 573 14.13 1.85 12.69
CA SER A 573 12.81 2.50 12.68
C SER A 573 12.85 3.92 12.10
N GLY A 574 13.41 4.08 10.89
CA GLY A 574 13.50 5.36 10.19
C GLY A 574 14.55 6.35 10.73
N VAL A 575 15.05 6.15 11.96
CA VAL A 575 16.06 7.02 12.57
C VAL A 575 17.46 6.58 12.14
N SER A 576 18.19 7.48 11.48
CA SER A 576 19.58 7.22 11.08
C SER A 576 20.46 6.91 12.29
N VAL A 577 21.14 5.77 12.27
CA VAL A 577 22.15 5.42 13.29
C VAL A 577 23.48 6.14 13.04
N ASP A 578 23.61 6.80 11.89
CA ASP A 578 24.72 7.67 11.54
C ASP A 578 24.23 9.00 10.94
N PRO A 579 23.80 9.95 11.78
CA PRO A 579 23.27 11.24 11.34
C PRO A 579 24.31 12.15 10.68
N LEU A 580 25.60 11.76 10.67
CA LEU A 580 26.69 12.50 10.03
C LEU A 580 27.11 11.90 8.68
N GLY A 581 26.63 10.71 8.34
CA GLY A 581 26.93 10.01 7.07
C GLY A 581 28.42 9.68 6.91
N VAL A 582 29.12 9.37 8.01
CA VAL A 582 30.57 9.12 8.03
C VAL A 582 30.94 7.63 8.08
N THR A 583 29.95 6.76 8.20
CA THR A 583 30.04 5.29 8.26
C THR A 583 29.19 4.68 7.15
N ASN A 584 29.47 3.42 6.81
CA ASN A 584 28.62 2.65 5.88
C ASN A 584 27.48 1.91 6.62
N GLY A 585 27.14 2.37 7.83
CA GLY A 585 26.17 1.75 8.74
C GLY A 585 26.81 1.05 9.94
N VAL A 586 25.97 0.44 10.80
CA VAL A 586 26.42 -0.40 11.90
C VAL A 586 26.40 -1.86 11.45
N GLY A 587 27.54 -2.54 11.53
CA GLY A 587 27.67 -3.94 11.14
C GLY A 587 29.07 -4.48 11.47
N ILE A 588 29.24 -5.79 11.40
CA ILE A 588 30.51 -6.48 11.61
C ILE A 588 31.25 -6.54 10.26
N PRO A 589 32.47 -5.97 10.16
CA PRO A 589 33.26 -6.09 8.93
C PRO A 589 33.48 -7.56 8.57
N GLY A 590 33.30 -7.89 7.29
CA GLY A 590 33.39 -9.26 6.82
C GLY A 590 33.07 -9.38 5.34
N THR A 591 33.39 -10.54 4.76
CA THR A 591 33.10 -10.88 3.37
C THR A 591 32.08 -12.00 3.34
N ASN A 592 31.02 -11.85 2.53
CA ASN A 592 29.98 -12.84 2.31
C ASN A 592 29.87 -13.16 0.82
N ASP A 593 29.65 -14.43 0.50
CA ASP A 593 29.40 -14.87 -0.87
C ASP A 593 27.91 -14.69 -1.22
N VAL A 594 27.64 -13.91 -2.26
CA VAL A 594 26.30 -13.65 -2.78
C VAL A 594 26.11 -14.45 -4.06
N ASN A 595 25.13 -15.35 -4.05
CA ASN A 595 24.71 -16.10 -5.23
C ASN A 595 23.74 -15.25 -6.06
N ILE A 596 24.11 -15.00 -7.31
CA ILE A 596 23.33 -14.31 -8.33
C ILE A 596 22.74 -15.35 -9.29
N ARG A 597 21.43 -15.30 -9.51
CA ARG A 597 20.69 -16.07 -10.52
C ARG A 597 20.00 -15.09 -11.45
N LEU A 598 20.20 -15.25 -12.75
CA LEU A 598 19.51 -14.46 -13.78
C LEU A 598 18.35 -15.28 -14.31
N LEU A 599 17.13 -14.76 -14.23
CA LEU A 599 15.99 -15.33 -14.95
C LEU A 599 15.90 -14.66 -16.31
N VAL A 600 15.75 -15.46 -17.37
CA VAL A 600 15.66 -15.00 -18.74
C VAL A 600 14.28 -15.26 -19.32
N THR A 601 13.81 -14.33 -20.14
CA THR A 601 12.58 -14.52 -20.92
C THR A 601 12.90 -15.43 -22.11
N SER A 602 12.43 -16.67 -22.04
CA SER A 602 12.56 -17.70 -23.08
C SER A 602 11.49 -17.55 -24.19
N GLY A 603 11.18 -16.31 -24.55
CA GLY A 603 10.13 -15.94 -25.50
C GLY A 603 8.73 -15.91 -24.88
N TYR A 604 7.71 -15.77 -25.72
CA TYR A 604 6.31 -15.62 -25.31
C TYR A 604 5.43 -16.66 -25.98
N THR A 605 4.37 -17.05 -25.29
CA THR A 605 3.29 -17.89 -25.85
C THR A 605 2.09 -16.99 -26.16
N GLY A 606 1.33 -17.31 -27.23
CA GLY A 606 0.06 -16.63 -27.54
C GLY A 606 0.16 -15.29 -28.28
N ILE A 607 1.37 -14.81 -28.61
CA ILE A 607 1.57 -13.51 -29.30
C ILE A 607 2.39 -13.60 -30.60
N ASP A 608 2.39 -14.77 -31.25
CA ASP A 608 3.14 -15.01 -32.49
C ASP A 608 2.80 -14.01 -33.62
N ASP A 609 1.57 -13.48 -33.61
CA ASP A 609 1.07 -12.50 -34.57
C ASP A 609 1.54 -11.06 -34.29
N ALA A 610 2.20 -10.81 -33.16
CA ALA A 610 2.88 -9.55 -32.87
C ALA A 610 4.30 -9.47 -33.47
N VAL A 611 4.84 -10.57 -34.00
CA VAL A 611 6.20 -10.61 -34.55
C VAL A 611 6.33 -9.66 -35.75
N GLY A 612 7.23 -8.68 -35.62
CA GLY A 612 7.47 -7.65 -36.64
C GLY A 612 6.48 -6.49 -36.61
N HIS A 613 5.50 -6.50 -35.71
CA HIS A 613 4.58 -5.40 -35.49
C HIS A 613 5.22 -4.29 -34.62
N PRO A 614 5.01 -3.00 -34.89
CA PRO A 614 5.58 -1.91 -34.09
C PRO A 614 5.19 -1.93 -32.61
N ALA A 615 3.99 -2.43 -32.30
CA ALA A 615 3.50 -2.53 -30.92
C ALA A 615 4.08 -3.72 -30.13
N LYS A 616 4.91 -4.58 -30.74
CA LYS A 616 5.41 -5.80 -30.10
C LYS A 616 6.02 -5.57 -28.70
N PRO A 617 6.89 -4.57 -28.48
CA PRO A 617 7.50 -4.38 -27.15
C PRO A 617 6.46 -4.08 -26.06
N PHE A 618 5.42 -3.32 -26.40
CA PHE A 618 4.33 -3.00 -25.46
C PHE A 618 3.44 -4.21 -25.21
N ILE A 619 3.19 -5.02 -26.26
CA ILE A 619 2.45 -6.29 -26.13
C ILE A 619 3.20 -7.27 -25.21
N GLU A 620 4.52 -7.40 -25.41
CA GLU A 620 5.38 -8.21 -24.55
C GLU A 620 5.32 -7.72 -23.10
N TYR A 621 5.37 -6.40 -22.87
CA TYR A 621 5.25 -5.82 -21.53
C TYR A 621 3.90 -6.13 -20.86
N VAL A 622 2.77 -5.85 -21.53
CA VAL A 622 1.45 -6.07 -20.90
C VAL A 622 1.13 -7.54 -20.67
N VAL A 623 1.65 -8.43 -21.52
CA VAL A 623 1.51 -9.88 -21.33
C VAL A 623 2.42 -10.39 -20.21
N ALA A 624 3.65 -9.90 -20.11
CA ALA A 624 4.57 -10.30 -19.05
C ALA A 624 4.09 -9.88 -17.65
N ASN A 625 3.34 -8.79 -17.54
CA ASN A 625 2.80 -8.25 -16.29
C ASN A 625 1.31 -8.58 -16.08
N GLU A 626 0.75 -9.46 -16.92
CA GLU A 626 -0.66 -9.88 -16.89
C GLU A 626 -1.66 -8.70 -16.87
N LEU A 627 -1.35 -7.61 -17.57
CA LEU A 627 -2.17 -6.39 -17.65
C LEU A 627 -3.23 -6.46 -18.76
N MET A 628 -2.98 -7.27 -19.78
CA MET A 628 -3.89 -7.47 -20.91
C MET A 628 -3.63 -8.84 -21.55
N ASP A 629 -4.67 -9.67 -21.65
CA ASP A 629 -4.56 -11.01 -22.24
C ASP A 629 -4.74 -10.99 -23.77
N ALA A 630 -4.21 -12.01 -24.44
CA ALA A 630 -4.48 -12.29 -25.85
C ALA A 630 -5.86 -12.95 -26.04
N LYS A 631 -6.28 -13.11 -27.29
CA LYS A 631 -7.39 -13.99 -27.65
C LYS A 631 -6.86 -15.40 -27.87
N GLU A 632 -7.74 -16.40 -27.88
CA GLU A 632 -7.39 -17.77 -28.29
C GLU A 632 -6.66 -17.82 -29.66
N SER A 633 -6.96 -16.87 -30.56
CA SER A 633 -6.38 -16.80 -31.90
C SER A 633 -5.05 -16.04 -32.00
N GLY A 634 -4.54 -15.47 -30.90
CA GLY A 634 -3.40 -14.56 -30.87
C GLY A 634 -3.75 -13.18 -30.29
N PHE A 635 -2.76 -12.28 -30.23
CA PHE A 635 -2.96 -10.95 -29.63
C PHE A 635 -3.80 -10.02 -30.52
N ALA A 636 -3.72 -10.18 -31.83
CA ALA A 636 -4.36 -9.38 -32.87
C ALA A 636 -4.11 -7.86 -32.73
N PRO A 637 -2.86 -7.37 -32.90
CA PRO A 637 -2.50 -5.97 -32.62
C PRO A 637 -3.31 -4.90 -33.38
N ASP A 638 -3.70 -5.19 -34.62
CA ASP A 638 -4.48 -4.28 -35.47
C ASP A 638 -6.00 -4.40 -35.29
N ALA A 639 -6.46 -5.39 -34.51
CA ALA A 639 -7.89 -5.56 -34.26
C ALA A 639 -8.42 -4.44 -33.35
N PRO A 640 -9.68 -4.00 -33.55
CA PRO A 640 -10.31 -3.03 -32.66
C PRO A 640 -10.39 -3.57 -31.24
N LEU A 641 -10.09 -2.74 -30.24
CA LEU A 641 -10.41 -3.02 -28.84
C LEU A 641 -11.90 -2.79 -28.62
N THR A 642 -12.62 -3.82 -28.19
CA THR A 642 -14.04 -3.71 -27.81
C THR A 642 -14.20 -3.27 -26.36
N ARG A 643 -15.37 -2.72 -26.02
CA ARG A 643 -15.66 -2.27 -24.65
C ARG A 643 -15.60 -3.40 -23.61
N VAL A 644 -16.03 -4.61 -23.97
CA VAL A 644 -15.93 -5.75 -23.04
C VAL A 644 -14.48 -6.18 -22.79
N GLU A 645 -13.63 -6.11 -23.82
CA GLU A 645 -12.19 -6.36 -23.68
C GLU A 645 -11.51 -5.27 -22.83
N LEU A 646 -11.95 -4.01 -22.93
CA LEU A 646 -11.46 -2.95 -22.07
C LEU A 646 -11.86 -3.17 -20.61
N ALA A 647 -13.11 -3.56 -20.33
CA ALA A 647 -13.53 -3.87 -18.96
C ALA A 647 -12.71 -5.00 -18.33
N ASP A 648 -12.50 -6.08 -19.09
CA ASP A 648 -11.65 -7.21 -18.69
C ASP A 648 -10.20 -6.78 -18.44
N THR A 649 -9.66 -5.94 -19.32
CA THR A 649 -8.31 -5.38 -19.21
C THR A 649 -8.18 -4.49 -17.97
N LEU A 650 -9.14 -3.61 -17.71
CA LEU A 650 -9.15 -2.72 -16.53
C LEU A 650 -9.27 -3.51 -15.22
N ALA A 651 -10.01 -4.62 -15.22
CA ALA A 651 -10.07 -5.50 -14.05
C ALA A 651 -8.70 -6.09 -13.66
N LEU A 652 -7.80 -6.23 -14.64
CA LEU A 652 -6.42 -6.70 -14.43
C LEU A 652 -5.43 -5.56 -14.15
N SER A 653 -5.64 -4.38 -14.72
CA SER A 653 -4.65 -3.31 -14.78
C SER A 653 -4.95 -2.09 -13.92
N ALA A 654 -6.19 -1.88 -13.48
CA ALA A 654 -6.63 -0.64 -12.80
C ALA A 654 -6.95 -0.82 -11.30
N ASN A 655 -6.53 -1.92 -10.68
CA ASN A 655 -6.82 -2.23 -9.27
C ASN A 655 -8.32 -2.08 -8.94
N LEU A 656 -9.19 -2.63 -9.79
CA LEU A 656 -10.64 -2.49 -9.59
C LEU A 656 -11.14 -3.47 -8.54
N ARG A 657 -11.78 -2.95 -7.50
CA ARG A 657 -12.53 -3.72 -6.52
C ARG A 657 -13.57 -4.58 -7.21
N GLN A 658 -13.64 -5.83 -6.77
CA GLN A 658 -14.79 -6.66 -7.08
C GLN A 658 -16.06 -6.09 -6.44
N THR A 659 -17.12 -6.06 -7.24
CA THR A 659 -18.44 -5.61 -6.81
C THR A 659 -19.23 -6.73 -6.15
N ASN A 660 -20.25 -6.35 -5.37
CA ASN A 660 -21.20 -7.30 -4.79
C ASN A 660 -22.04 -8.03 -5.83
N ASP A 661 -22.23 -7.43 -7.00
CA ASP A 661 -22.96 -8.09 -8.07
C ASP A 661 -22.14 -9.24 -8.69
N GLY A 662 -20.83 -9.33 -8.42
CA GLY A 662 -19.98 -10.45 -8.83
C GLY A 662 -20.25 -10.88 -10.28
N ASN A 663 -20.59 -12.16 -10.47
CA ASN A 663 -20.90 -12.76 -11.78
C ASN A 663 -22.36 -12.55 -12.25
N THR A 664 -23.14 -11.70 -11.57
CA THR A 664 -24.52 -11.38 -11.95
C THR A 664 -24.57 -10.64 -13.28
N VAL A 665 -25.35 -11.14 -14.23
CA VAL A 665 -25.53 -10.49 -15.54
C VAL A 665 -26.50 -9.32 -15.41
N ASN A 666 -25.93 -8.13 -15.21
CA ASN A 666 -26.68 -6.87 -15.06
C ASN A 666 -27.08 -6.22 -16.40
N TYR A 667 -26.36 -6.53 -17.47
CA TYR A 667 -26.51 -5.87 -18.78
C TYR A 667 -26.99 -6.85 -19.85
N THR A 668 -27.85 -6.36 -20.74
CA THR A 668 -28.56 -7.19 -21.73
C THR A 668 -27.65 -7.81 -22.80
N ASP A 669 -26.45 -7.26 -23.01
CA ASP A 669 -25.48 -7.66 -24.03
C ASP A 669 -24.14 -8.16 -23.47
N VAL A 670 -24.08 -8.47 -22.17
CA VAL A 670 -22.89 -9.00 -21.48
C VAL A 670 -23.10 -10.49 -21.18
N SER A 671 -22.08 -11.32 -21.46
CA SER A 671 -22.10 -12.73 -21.09
C SER A 671 -21.79 -12.92 -19.60
N ALA A 672 -22.21 -14.06 -19.02
CA ALA A 672 -21.90 -14.39 -17.63
C ALA A 672 -20.39 -14.38 -17.34
N GLU A 673 -19.58 -14.85 -18.29
CA GLU A 673 -18.12 -14.85 -18.21
C GLU A 673 -17.51 -13.45 -18.06
N ASN A 674 -18.12 -12.42 -18.66
CA ASN A 674 -17.61 -11.05 -18.59
C ASN A 674 -18.34 -10.21 -17.54
N ALA A 675 -19.31 -10.79 -16.84
CA ALA A 675 -20.19 -10.04 -15.94
C ALA A 675 -19.38 -9.38 -14.81
N ALA A 676 -18.46 -10.10 -14.16
CA ALA A 676 -17.69 -9.56 -13.05
C ALA A 676 -16.76 -8.41 -13.45
N ALA A 677 -16.05 -8.54 -14.58
CA ALA A 677 -15.20 -7.47 -15.08
C ALA A 677 -16.03 -6.22 -15.45
N VAL A 678 -17.16 -6.42 -16.15
CA VAL A 678 -18.05 -5.30 -16.53
C VAL A 678 -18.71 -4.66 -15.30
N ASN A 679 -19.21 -5.45 -14.35
CA ASN A 679 -19.80 -4.92 -13.11
C ASN A 679 -18.77 -4.09 -12.36
N SER A 680 -17.52 -4.57 -12.22
CA SER A 680 -16.43 -3.84 -11.57
C SER A 680 -16.04 -2.56 -12.31
N ALA A 681 -15.92 -2.61 -13.65
CA ALA A 681 -15.61 -1.43 -14.45
C ALA A 681 -16.72 -0.37 -14.43
N THR A 682 -17.95 -0.76 -14.12
CA THR A 682 -19.15 0.11 -14.16
C THR A 682 -19.68 0.49 -12.78
N ALA A 683 -19.01 0.05 -11.71
CA ALA A 683 -19.33 0.42 -10.35
C ALA A 683 -18.71 1.77 -9.96
N THR A 684 -19.47 2.55 -9.18
CA THR A 684 -18.98 3.76 -8.51
C THR A 684 -17.95 3.37 -7.45
N GLY A 685 -16.85 4.11 -7.35
CA GLY A 685 -15.81 3.86 -6.34
C GLY A 685 -15.01 2.56 -6.54
N ALA A 686 -14.97 2.05 -7.77
CA ALA A 686 -14.35 0.76 -8.07
C ALA A 686 -12.83 0.77 -7.91
N VAL A 687 -12.14 1.90 -8.16
CA VAL A 687 -10.67 1.96 -8.07
C VAL A 687 -10.22 1.85 -6.62
N LEU A 688 -9.31 0.92 -6.30
CA LEU A 688 -8.88 0.66 -4.92
C LEU A 688 -8.34 1.90 -4.20
N GLY A 689 -7.67 2.81 -4.91
CA GLY A 689 -7.20 4.09 -4.37
C GLY A 689 -8.31 5.10 -4.03
N ASP A 690 -9.53 4.91 -4.50
CA ASP A 690 -10.69 5.71 -4.05
C ASP A 690 -11.19 5.16 -2.71
N LEU A 691 -10.76 5.82 -1.63
CA LEU A 691 -11.08 5.44 -0.25
C LEU A 691 -12.50 5.84 0.16
N GLU A 692 -13.09 6.85 -0.49
CA GLU A 692 -14.46 7.30 -0.23
C GLU A 692 -15.50 6.49 -1.01
N MET A 693 -15.06 5.72 -2.01
CA MET A 693 -15.88 4.91 -2.90
C MET A 693 -16.98 5.73 -3.59
N ASN A 694 -16.65 6.93 -4.06
CA ASN A 694 -17.61 7.89 -4.60
C ASN A 694 -17.30 8.39 -6.02
N THR A 695 -16.12 8.07 -6.56
CA THR A 695 -15.72 8.42 -7.92
C THR A 695 -16.62 7.73 -8.95
N GLN A 696 -16.81 8.38 -10.09
CA GLN A 696 -17.58 7.82 -11.19
C GLN A 696 -16.95 6.51 -11.69
N PRO A 697 -17.77 5.61 -12.27
CA PRO A 697 -17.25 4.38 -12.84
C PRO A 697 -16.15 4.61 -13.87
N VAL A 698 -15.16 3.71 -13.92
CA VAL A 698 -14.08 3.77 -14.92
C VAL A 698 -14.58 3.53 -16.35
N MET A 699 -15.76 2.94 -16.51
CA MET A 699 -16.48 2.83 -17.78
C MET A 699 -17.93 3.28 -17.63
N GLN A 700 -18.36 4.20 -18.50
CA GLN A 700 -19.74 4.69 -18.55
C GLN A 700 -20.68 3.70 -19.25
N VAL A 701 -21.96 3.70 -18.88
CA VAL A 701 -22.99 2.81 -19.46
C VAL A 701 -24.27 3.58 -19.79
N ASP A 702 -25.06 3.07 -20.73
CA ASP A 702 -26.38 3.62 -21.09
C ASP A 702 -27.50 2.68 -20.64
N GLY A 703 -28.02 2.92 -19.44
CA GLY A 703 -29.09 2.09 -18.86
C GLY A 703 -28.65 0.63 -18.67
N ASP A 704 -29.42 -0.30 -19.24
CA ASP A 704 -29.17 -1.76 -19.16
C ASP A 704 -28.38 -2.30 -20.38
N PHE A 705 -27.78 -1.42 -21.17
CA PHE A 705 -26.97 -1.76 -22.33
C PHE A 705 -25.52 -1.28 -22.15
N PHE A 706 -24.57 -2.22 -22.13
CA PHE A 706 -23.15 -1.91 -21.93
C PHE A 706 -22.43 -1.59 -23.24
N GLY A 707 -22.89 -2.19 -24.34
CA GLY A 707 -22.29 -2.04 -25.67
C GLY A 707 -21.03 -2.90 -25.85
N SER A 708 -21.07 -4.15 -25.39
CA SER A 708 -19.94 -5.08 -25.29
C SER A 708 -19.07 -5.16 -26.54
N ASN A 709 -19.68 -5.22 -27.73
CA ASN A 709 -18.99 -5.38 -29.01
C ASN A 709 -18.65 -4.06 -29.71
N MET A 710 -19.00 -2.91 -29.12
CA MET A 710 -18.64 -1.62 -29.70
C MET A 710 -17.15 -1.37 -29.53
N GLN A 711 -16.54 -0.73 -30.53
CA GLN A 711 -15.14 -0.33 -30.46
C GLN A 711 -14.99 0.84 -29.49
N VAL A 712 -13.94 0.80 -28.66
CA VAL A 712 -13.56 1.89 -27.76
C VAL A 712 -12.98 3.05 -28.58
N SER A 713 -13.53 4.24 -28.40
CA SER A 713 -12.97 5.48 -28.95
C SER A 713 -11.80 6.02 -28.12
N LYS A 714 -10.96 6.88 -28.70
CA LYS A 714 -9.83 7.50 -27.97
C LYS A 714 -10.27 8.34 -26.79
N GLU A 715 -11.40 9.04 -26.88
CA GLU A 715 -11.92 9.84 -25.75
C GLU A 715 -12.45 8.96 -24.61
N GLU A 716 -13.10 7.81 -24.92
CA GLU A 716 -13.49 6.83 -23.91
C GLU A 716 -12.27 6.19 -23.23
N MET A 717 -11.23 5.85 -24.00
CA MET A 717 -9.98 5.32 -23.45
C MET A 717 -9.31 6.33 -22.50
N ALA A 718 -9.26 7.61 -22.89
CA ALA A 718 -8.73 8.68 -22.04
C ALA A 718 -9.52 8.80 -20.73
N TYR A 719 -10.85 8.77 -20.80
CA TYR A 719 -11.72 8.76 -19.62
C TYR A 719 -11.37 7.59 -18.69
N SER A 720 -11.34 6.36 -19.21
CA SER A 720 -11.09 5.17 -18.39
C SER A 720 -9.72 5.18 -17.72
N MET A 721 -8.65 5.57 -18.43
CA MET A 721 -7.30 5.61 -17.86
C MET A 721 -7.17 6.70 -16.78
N VAL A 722 -7.78 7.87 -16.99
CA VAL A 722 -7.72 8.97 -16.02
C VAL A 722 -8.59 8.69 -14.79
N GLN A 723 -9.72 8.02 -14.97
CA GLN A 723 -10.50 7.50 -13.84
C GLN A 723 -9.71 6.45 -13.06
N ALA A 724 -9.02 5.53 -13.75
CA ALA A 724 -8.17 4.52 -13.12
C ALA A 724 -7.04 5.14 -12.28
N LEU A 725 -6.50 6.30 -12.70
CA LEU A 725 -5.52 7.08 -11.93
C LEU A 725 -6.13 7.89 -10.77
N GLY A 726 -7.45 7.88 -10.58
CA GLY A 726 -8.12 8.71 -9.56
C GLY A 726 -8.05 10.21 -9.85
N LEU A 727 -7.85 10.62 -11.11
CA LEU A 727 -7.69 12.02 -11.51
C LEU A 727 -9.02 12.70 -11.91
N GLU A 728 -10.15 12.22 -11.38
CA GLU A 728 -11.50 12.73 -11.67
C GLU A 728 -11.60 14.24 -11.39
N ASP A 729 -11.17 14.68 -10.22
CA ASP A 729 -11.26 16.09 -9.82
C ASP A 729 -10.35 16.99 -10.67
N ALA A 730 -9.17 16.50 -11.05
CA ALA A 730 -8.28 17.19 -11.96
C ALA A 730 -8.88 17.31 -13.38
N ALA A 731 -9.61 16.30 -13.83
CA ALA A 731 -10.34 16.35 -15.10
C ALA A 731 -11.54 17.32 -15.01
N ASN A 732 -12.33 17.25 -13.95
CA ASN A 732 -13.54 18.06 -13.75
C ASN A 732 -13.23 19.55 -13.51
N SER A 733 -12.05 19.86 -12.94
CA SER A 733 -11.59 21.24 -12.75
C SER A 733 -11.04 21.89 -14.01
N PHE A 734 -10.89 21.14 -15.11
CA PHE A 734 -10.46 21.69 -16.39
C PHE A 734 -11.52 22.62 -16.99
N ASP A 735 -11.22 23.93 -17.03
CA ASP A 735 -12.15 24.98 -17.44
C ASP A 735 -11.85 25.60 -18.81
N SER A 736 -10.83 25.07 -19.52
CA SER A 736 -10.41 25.57 -20.83
C SER A 736 -11.25 24.98 -21.96
N GLU A 737 -11.60 25.81 -22.94
CA GLU A 737 -12.24 25.33 -24.19
C GLU A 737 -11.25 24.59 -25.10
N LYS A 738 -9.94 24.67 -24.81
CA LYS A 738 -8.85 24.15 -25.65
C LYS A 738 -7.98 23.16 -24.89
N VAL A 739 -7.80 21.98 -25.47
CA VAL A 739 -6.88 20.95 -24.98
C VAL A 739 -5.48 21.25 -25.50
N ILE A 740 -4.49 21.08 -24.64
CA ILE A 740 -3.07 21.33 -24.93
C ILE A 740 -2.30 20.03 -24.85
N ALA A 741 -1.47 19.78 -25.87
CA ALA A 741 -0.49 18.70 -25.89
C ALA A 741 0.93 19.27 -25.77
N ILE A 742 1.82 18.56 -25.09
CA ILE A 742 3.26 18.89 -25.11
C ILE A 742 3.91 18.11 -26.24
N VAL A 743 4.39 18.82 -27.25
CA VAL A 743 5.07 18.25 -28.42
C VAL A 743 6.48 18.79 -28.47
N LEU A 744 7.48 17.92 -28.34
CA LEU A 744 8.91 18.30 -28.33
C LEU A 744 9.25 19.38 -27.29
N GLY A 745 8.57 19.37 -26.13
CA GLY A 745 8.74 20.36 -25.06
C GLY A 745 8.00 21.68 -25.27
N GLU A 746 7.23 21.82 -26.34
CA GLU A 746 6.39 23.00 -26.60
C GLU A 746 4.90 22.68 -26.39
N ALA A 747 4.16 23.63 -25.80
CA ALA A 747 2.72 23.54 -25.66
C ALA A 747 2.04 23.87 -26.99
N VAL A 748 1.33 22.89 -27.57
CA VAL A 748 0.62 22.97 -28.84
C VAL A 748 -0.87 22.73 -28.61
N GLU A 749 -1.71 23.62 -29.12
CA GLU A 749 -3.17 23.42 -29.08
C GLU A 749 -3.58 22.23 -29.94
N VAL A 750 -4.45 21.38 -29.42
CA VAL A 750 -5.05 20.28 -30.15
C VAL A 750 -6.10 20.84 -31.12
N GLU A 751 -5.81 20.75 -32.41
CA GLU A 751 -6.59 21.38 -33.50
C GLU A 751 -8.03 20.88 -33.56
N ASP A 752 -8.26 19.62 -33.22
CA ASP A 752 -9.56 18.95 -33.22
C ASP A 752 -10.23 18.89 -31.84
N THR A 753 -9.90 19.82 -30.94
CA THR A 753 -10.54 19.90 -29.60
C THR A 753 -12.07 19.96 -29.67
N ASP A 754 -12.63 20.66 -30.66
CA ASP A 754 -14.10 20.80 -30.80
C ASP A 754 -14.79 19.48 -31.16
N ALA A 755 -14.04 18.48 -31.63
CA ALA A 755 -14.55 17.13 -31.90
C ALA A 755 -14.56 16.24 -30.65
N ILE A 756 -13.89 16.66 -29.56
CA ILE A 756 -13.91 15.96 -28.27
C ILE A 756 -15.22 16.34 -27.57
N ALA A 757 -15.98 15.34 -27.13
CA ALA A 757 -17.21 15.61 -26.37
C ALA A 757 -16.88 16.48 -25.14
N PRO A 758 -17.67 17.53 -24.83
CA PRO A 758 -17.36 18.47 -23.75
C PRO A 758 -17.01 17.80 -22.41
N GLU A 759 -17.73 16.73 -22.07
CA GLU A 759 -17.56 15.90 -20.87
C GLU A 759 -16.22 15.15 -20.82
N TYR A 760 -15.58 14.87 -21.96
CA TYR A 760 -14.29 14.16 -22.01
C TYR A 760 -13.08 15.08 -22.12
N ARG A 761 -13.26 16.40 -22.33
CA ARG A 761 -12.12 17.31 -22.57
C ARG A 761 -11.13 17.36 -21.42
N GLY A 762 -11.62 17.40 -20.17
CA GLY A 762 -10.78 17.36 -18.99
C GLY A 762 -9.98 16.07 -18.91
N TYR A 763 -10.63 14.94 -19.18
CA TYR A 763 -9.99 13.61 -19.20
C TYR A 763 -8.93 13.51 -20.29
N VAL A 764 -9.23 13.95 -21.52
CA VAL A 764 -8.22 13.99 -22.59
C VAL A 764 -7.04 14.89 -22.20
N GLN A 765 -7.29 16.04 -21.57
CA GLN A 765 -6.21 16.90 -21.09
C GLN A 765 -5.31 16.19 -20.08
N GLN A 766 -5.89 15.50 -19.08
CA GLN A 766 -5.11 14.79 -18.07
C GLN A 766 -4.35 13.60 -18.67
N ALA A 767 -4.98 12.83 -19.56
CA ALA A 767 -4.32 11.70 -20.24
C ALA A 767 -3.10 12.14 -21.06
N LEU A 768 -3.19 13.29 -21.75
CA LEU A 768 -2.05 13.88 -22.48
C LEU A 768 -0.99 14.45 -21.53
N ALA A 769 -1.39 15.07 -20.42
CA ALA A 769 -0.48 15.64 -19.44
C ALA A 769 0.32 14.56 -18.70
N ALA A 770 -0.32 13.44 -18.38
CA ALA A 770 0.31 12.27 -17.77
C ALA A 770 1.15 11.45 -18.77
N GLY A 771 1.09 11.75 -20.08
CA GLY A 771 1.85 11.05 -21.11
C GLY A 771 1.30 9.67 -21.51
N ILE A 772 0.13 9.30 -20.99
CA ILE A 772 -0.52 8.00 -21.22
C ILE A 772 -1.01 7.86 -22.66
N MET A 773 -1.47 8.97 -23.25
CA MET A 773 -1.92 9.04 -24.63
C MET A 773 -1.14 10.09 -25.41
N GLN A 774 -1.08 9.93 -26.73
CA GLN A 774 -0.35 10.83 -27.61
C GLN A 774 -1.24 11.42 -28.71
N VAL A 775 -0.84 12.59 -29.18
CA VAL A 775 -1.44 13.27 -30.34
C VAL A 775 -0.68 12.91 -31.62
N GLU A 776 -1.38 12.86 -32.75
CA GLU A 776 -0.73 12.87 -34.05
C GLU A 776 -0.15 14.26 -34.32
N VAL A 777 1.15 14.32 -34.62
CA VAL A 777 1.85 15.57 -34.93
C VAL A 777 2.06 15.69 -36.43
N LYS A 778 1.62 16.80 -37.01
CA LYS A 778 1.92 17.19 -38.39
C LYS A 778 2.84 18.40 -38.41
N VAL A 779 3.87 18.31 -39.24
CA VAL A 779 4.77 19.43 -39.53
C VAL A 779 4.33 20.06 -40.84
N GLU A 780 3.85 21.29 -40.79
CA GLU A 780 3.47 22.05 -41.98
C GLU A 780 4.49 23.16 -42.23
N GLN A 781 4.96 23.28 -43.48
CA GLN A 781 5.79 24.39 -43.91
C GLN A 781 5.40 24.80 -45.34
N GLY A 782 4.75 25.96 -45.44
CA GLY A 782 4.42 26.59 -46.70
C GLY A 782 5.63 27.22 -47.40
N PRO A 783 5.52 27.53 -48.70
CA PRO A 783 6.60 28.09 -49.50
C PRO A 783 7.11 29.47 -49.06
N PHE A 784 6.42 30.12 -48.13
CA PHE A 784 6.77 31.45 -47.58
C PHE A 784 6.96 31.45 -46.06
N ASP A 785 6.85 30.28 -45.41
CA ASP A 785 6.97 30.18 -43.95
C ASP A 785 8.45 30.16 -43.56
N LEU A 786 8.82 31.03 -42.63
CA LEU A 786 10.21 31.18 -42.18
C LEU A 786 10.67 30.01 -41.29
N GLN A 787 9.74 29.30 -40.65
CA GLN A 787 9.94 28.13 -39.81
C GLN A 787 8.76 27.17 -39.99
N PRO A 788 8.94 25.85 -39.82
CA PRO A 788 7.83 24.90 -39.79
C PRO A 788 6.89 25.16 -38.60
N THR A 789 5.61 24.86 -38.77
CA THR A 789 4.60 24.92 -37.71
C THR A 789 4.20 23.49 -37.32
N LEU A 790 4.13 23.22 -36.01
CA LEU A 790 3.63 21.97 -35.46
C LEU A 790 2.12 22.06 -35.26
N LYS A 791 1.40 21.02 -35.68
CA LYS A 791 -0.03 20.83 -35.40
C LYS A 791 -0.26 19.51 -34.70
N ALA A 792 -1.10 19.51 -33.67
CA ALA A 792 -1.46 18.35 -32.89
C ALA A 792 -2.92 17.96 -33.15
N PHE A 793 -3.19 16.67 -33.33
CA PHE A 793 -4.53 16.11 -33.52
C PHE A 793 -4.75 14.92 -32.58
N PHE A 794 -5.79 14.94 -31.76
CA PHE A 794 -6.10 13.84 -30.83
C PHE A 794 -6.93 12.74 -31.50
N LYS A 795 -7.84 13.13 -32.41
CA LYS A 795 -8.80 12.26 -33.10
C LYS A 795 -9.70 11.46 -32.16
N PRO A 796 -10.56 12.15 -31.38
CA PRO A 796 -11.32 11.53 -30.29
C PRO A 796 -12.20 10.35 -30.70
N GLN A 797 -12.78 10.40 -31.90
CA GLN A 797 -13.70 9.38 -32.42
C GLN A 797 -12.99 8.22 -33.14
N ASP A 798 -11.66 8.29 -33.31
CA ASP A 798 -10.91 7.16 -33.85
C ASP A 798 -10.97 6.02 -32.83
N GLY A 799 -11.15 4.81 -33.33
CA GLY A 799 -11.20 3.62 -32.49
C GLY A 799 -9.80 3.14 -32.13
N VAL A 800 -9.63 2.73 -30.87
CA VAL A 800 -8.37 2.20 -30.34
C VAL A 800 -8.18 0.75 -30.81
N SER A 801 -6.98 0.41 -31.27
CA SER A 801 -6.60 -0.99 -31.56
C SER A 801 -6.03 -1.68 -30.33
N ARG A 802 -6.02 -3.01 -30.30
CA ARG A 802 -5.41 -3.77 -29.20
C ARG A 802 -3.92 -3.45 -29.01
N GLY A 803 -3.18 -3.21 -30.10
CA GLY A 803 -1.78 -2.79 -30.04
C GLY A 803 -1.58 -1.37 -29.51
N GLU A 804 -2.49 -0.44 -29.82
CA GLU A 804 -2.48 0.91 -29.23
C GLU A 804 -2.86 0.86 -27.74
N ALA A 805 -3.82 0.01 -27.36
CA ALA A 805 -4.17 -0.22 -25.97
C ALA A 805 -2.99 -0.78 -25.15
N ALA A 806 -2.24 -1.74 -25.69
CA ALA A 806 -1.03 -2.25 -25.05
C ALA A 806 0.00 -1.13 -24.78
N PHE A 807 0.21 -0.24 -25.76
CA PHE A 807 1.07 0.93 -25.59
C PHE A 807 0.57 1.84 -24.46
N ILE A 808 -0.72 2.18 -24.47
CA ILE A 808 -1.34 3.04 -23.45
C ILE A 808 -1.19 2.43 -22.04
N LEU A 809 -1.42 1.13 -21.91
CA LEU A 809 -1.27 0.41 -20.63
C LEU A 809 0.18 0.37 -20.15
N THR A 810 1.16 0.22 -21.04
CA THR A 810 2.58 0.33 -20.65
C THR A 810 2.87 1.70 -20.06
N GLN A 811 2.39 2.79 -20.69
CA GLN A 811 2.59 4.14 -20.16
C GLN A 811 1.85 4.37 -18.85
N TYR A 812 0.65 3.80 -18.71
CA TYR A 812 -0.11 3.85 -17.47
C TYR A 812 0.61 3.12 -16.32
N ALA A 813 1.18 1.95 -16.56
CA ALA A 813 1.87 1.16 -15.54
C ALA A 813 3.24 1.72 -15.10
N GLU A 814 3.80 2.66 -15.85
CA GLU A 814 5.06 3.36 -15.51
C GLU A 814 4.83 4.59 -14.61
N LEU A 815 3.57 4.98 -14.37
CA LEU A 815 3.16 6.06 -13.47
C LEU A 815 2.94 5.55 -12.05
#